data_AF-A0A2E2HJP4-F1
#
_entry.id   AF-A0A2E2HJP4-F1
#
_cell.length_a   1.000
_cell.length_b   1.000
_cell.length_c   1.000
_cell.angle_alpha   90.00
_cell.angle_beta   90.00
_cell.angle_gamma   90.00
#
_symmetry.space_group_name_H-M   'P 1'
#
loop_
_entity.id
_entity.type
_entity.pdbx_description
1 polymer ?
#
loop_
_entity_poly.entity_id
_entity_poly.type
_entity_poly.pdbx_seq_one_letter_code
_entity_poly.pdbx_strand_id
1 'polypeptide(L)'
;MAKQSFVAIFLSFLMLSGCFGDADSTEEVEENDVVIIPYKISASWDKDIPTGDVGEIVELSILLDTDGEGTFSVEADVSMNNISINPSDWSVNQRMTTVSIVVLPTTPGIYVVDVNIVSSSGDTIPLTNFIDIAVPDEGTTSIVAPQYIVVESSMVVLQGQILHQSLDTCIAHMDVPNEDDSITSNALVIQSDGSFTSILTDLDLRSESFAVAITATCGEYTQTESLRNVSIIIEANNDADGDGITDTLDNCPNGFGESDGWASNLPSDADQDGCRDYDEDLDDDNDGITDSDDNCASPIGWSSTLENDRDQDGCHDDTNDDDDDGDGILDQNDACLDGEVNWPANLYNDWDQDGCNDLLEDDDDDNDGENDTTDACPKGRSNWAHERTQITDFDMDGCYDATEDDDDDNDSVNDVNATGATLDLCPTTPVGAIDVDEFGCAAVERDSDGDNVNDLVDECEGTPNGLQVNAVGCADLDGDGVFANVDICANSPSRWSIDVDGCAIVQKPVQWTSGTTVTGPMDVVPTFTVPTLDGTFTFQNKWTGSDVYLFMFKYTDSSGNSNSGTWSTNPGTFIRNLPDNTHLFYGSFDSSYHNDILSRKSDVEARLNPSEEEKWDGRIHYIDMDASNIQGGLGEMISNFNSPFFMGIDRFQRARDTGSIYAWISQTNDPFHYTYEPHQWNAEFEPEIRQYDSGIEVVTLYDFERHSGGWGANHNSYRNATFALPENLSSYDTLEVFHEHACEERSNRYQKSDGSYGGCHEWDYLAHLYICDADNSSVCGTEFMRWITTYGREGRWLTDISPYLFMLEDDQERRFRYKGANKGDLTIKFLFSNWGSGERAFDAEFGFTGGQFDGSYNNESRYVRSLNFSVPSETTRVEIVATITGHGFQKDDANCAEFCDHQHHYYLGPHHTYEWHPIVYSNTGCENEVNNGVVANQFGSWPFGRAGWCAGQDVKQWSYDITSWVDMNGQNNELTYRGLYNGQEYNPTGESSKGGRNIAAEIWVVFYTNSTA
;
A
#
# COMPACT_ATOMS: atom_id res chain seq x y z
N MET A 1 -12.62 -53.05 10.23
CA MET A 1 -13.39 -54.27 9.87
C MET A 1 -14.50 -53.87 8.90
N ALA A 2 -15.28 -54.81 8.35
CA ALA A 2 -16.62 -54.63 7.72
C ALA A 2 -16.93 -53.27 7.03
N LYS A 3 -16.96 -53.19 5.68
CA LYS A 3 -18.10 -53.56 4.79
C LYS A 3 -19.20 -52.46 4.72
N GLN A 4 -19.36 -51.78 3.57
CA GLN A 4 -20.40 -52.05 2.53
C GLN A 4 -21.76 -51.35 2.82
N SER A 5 -22.60 -50.92 1.85
CA SER A 5 -22.57 -51.13 0.38
C SER A 5 -23.62 -50.27 -0.38
N PHE A 6 -23.31 -49.87 -1.64
CA PHE A 6 -24.17 -49.96 -2.86
C PHE A 6 -25.42 -49.04 -2.97
N VAL A 7 -26.08 -48.76 -4.11
CA VAL A 7 -25.92 -48.80 -5.61
C VAL A 7 -27.31 -48.40 -6.18
N ALA A 8 -27.59 -47.96 -7.42
CA ALA A 8 -26.97 -47.18 -8.51
C ALA A 8 -27.95 -47.27 -9.74
N ILE A 9 -27.58 -46.73 -10.92
CA ILE A 9 -28.08 -47.14 -12.29
C ILE A 9 -29.54 -46.72 -12.66
N PHE A 10 -29.92 -46.35 -13.91
CA PHE A 10 -29.25 -45.84 -15.15
C PHE A 10 -30.35 -45.64 -16.26
N LEU A 11 -30.16 -44.67 -17.17
CA LEU A 11 -30.45 -44.75 -18.63
C LEU A 11 -31.88 -44.48 -19.16
N SER A 12 -32.05 -43.48 -20.05
CA SER A 12 -32.39 -43.62 -21.51
C SER A 12 -33.23 -42.44 -22.09
N PHE A 13 -33.46 -42.28 -23.41
CA PHE A 13 -32.60 -42.21 -24.62
C PHE A 13 -33.48 -41.93 -25.89
N LEU A 14 -33.00 -41.14 -26.88
CA LEU A 14 -33.53 -40.91 -28.26
C LEU A 14 -34.75 -39.97 -28.43
N MET A 15 -35.02 -39.34 -29.59
CA MET A 15 -34.20 -38.67 -30.65
C MET A 15 -35.06 -38.26 -31.89
N LEU A 16 -34.66 -37.15 -32.55
CA LEU A 16 -34.76 -36.86 -34.02
C LEU A 16 -36.10 -36.54 -34.75
N SER A 17 -36.07 -35.37 -35.44
CA SER A 17 -36.62 -35.03 -36.80
C SER A 17 -38.15 -34.87 -37.02
N GLY A 18 -38.64 -33.97 -37.89
CA GLY A 18 -37.97 -32.88 -38.67
C GLY A 18 -38.73 -32.40 -39.94
N CYS A 19 -38.37 -31.21 -40.46
CA CYS A 19 -38.87 -30.53 -41.69
C CYS A 19 -40.32 -29.94 -41.63
N PHE A 20 -40.77 -28.95 -42.46
CA PHE A 20 -40.42 -28.63 -43.86
C PHE A 20 -40.87 -27.20 -44.36
N GLY A 21 -40.00 -26.49 -45.11
CA GLY A 21 -40.35 -25.52 -46.20
C GLY A 21 -40.73 -24.06 -45.86
N ASP A 22 -40.83 -23.11 -46.81
CA ASP A 22 -40.22 -22.95 -48.18
C ASP A 22 -40.45 -21.50 -48.73
N ALA A 23 -39.65 -21.08 -49.72
CA ALA A 23 -39.73 -19.84 -50.55
C ALA A 23 -39.40 -18.48 -49.87
N ASP A 24 -38.79 -17.48 -50.55
CA ASP A 24 -38.31 -17.38 -51.95
C ASP A 24 -37.07 -16.45 -52.13
N SER A 25 -36.51 -16.47 -53.34
CA SER A 25 -35.38 -15.72 -53.95
C SER A 25 -35.12 -14.24 -53.54
N THR A 26 -33.92 -13.65 -53.62
CA THR A 26 -32.53 -14.09 -53.98
C THR A 26 -31.54 -12.92 -53.78
N GLU A 27 -30.31 -13.19 -53.32
CA GLU A 27 -29.06 -12.68 -53.95
C GLU A 27 -27.87 -13.61 -53.58
N GLU A 28 -26.78 -13.61 -54.37
CA GLU A 28 -25.70 -14.62 -54.27
C GLU A 28 -24.60 -14.21 -53.28
N VAL A 29 -24.23 -15.11 -52.35
CA VAL A 29 -23.02 -15.04 -51.50
C VAL A 29 -22.32 -16.40 -51.54
N GLU A 30 -20.98 -16.41 -51.53
CA GLU A 30 -20.17 -17.62 -51.66
C GLU A 30 -20.14 -18.45 -50.35
N GLU A 31 -20.19 -19.78 -50.45
CA GLU A 31 -20.07 -20.69 -49.31
C GLU A 31 -18.64 -20.65 -48.73
N ASN A 32 -18.50 -20.25 -47.47
CA ASN A 32 -17.28 -20.50 -46.69
C ASN A 32 -17.37 -21.88 -46.01
N ASP A 33 -16.34 -22.71 -46.17
CA ASP A 33 -16.17 -23.93 -45.38
C ASP A 33 -16.07 -23.57 -43.88
N VAL A 34 -16.90 -24.19 -43.05
CA VAL A 34 -16.83 -24.01 -41.58
C VAL A 34 -15.56 -24.68 -41.05
N VAL A 35 -14.57 -23.86 -40.67
CA VAL A 35 -13.34 -24.33 -40.05
C VAL A 35 -13.61 -24.67 -38.59
N ILE A 36 -13.72 -25.97 -38.29
CA ILE A 36 -13.70 -26.45 -36.90
C ILE A 36 -12.29 -26.26 -36.35
N ILE A 37 -12.13 -25.26 -35.47
CA ILE A 37 -10.89 -25.03 -34.72
C ILE A 37 -10.79 -26.09 -33.62
N PRO A 38 -9.70 -26.87 -33.54
CA PRO A 38 -9.56 -27.90 -32.51
C PRO A 38 -9.17 -27.27 -31.17
N TYR A 39 -9.96 -27.52 -30.12
CA TYR A 39 -9.70 -26.98 -28.78
C TYR A 39 -8.27 -27.25 -28.30
N LYS A 40 -7.54 -26.18 -28.01
CA LYS A 40 -6.14 -26.22 -27.57
C LYS A 40 -5.95 -25.26 -26.39
N ILE A 41 -5.25 -25.74 -25.36
CA ILE A 41 -4.86 -24.96 -24.18
C ILE A 41 -3.34 -24.77 -24.19
N SER A 42 -2.90 -23.54 -23.89
CA SER A 42 -1.56 -23.21 -23.39
C SER A 42 -1.69 -22.84 -21.91
N ALA A 43 -0.71 -23.18 -21.07
CA ALA A 43 -0.73 -22.85 -19.65
C ALA A 43 0.67 -22.51 -19.13
N SER A 44 0.78 -21.48 -18.30
CA SER A 44 2.04 -21.02 -17.68
C SER A 44 1.78 -20.36 -16.32
N TRP A 45 2.73 -20.49 -15.40
CA TRP A 45 2.69 -19.76 -14.13
C TRP A 45 2.82 -18.25 -14.34
N ASP A 46 2.14 -17.49 -13.48
CA ASP A 46 2.25 -16.03 -13.39
C ASP A 46 3.56 -15.60 -12.71
N LYS A 47 3.92 -16.25 -11.58
CA LYS A 47 5.15 -15.97 -10.81
C LYS A 47 5.99 -17.25 -10.65
N ASP A 48 7.28 -17.15 -11.00
CA ASP A 48 8.20 -18.28 -11.20
C ASP A 48 8.62 -19.01 -9.91
N ILE A 49 8.73 -18.27 -8.79
CA ILE A 49 8.89 -18.75 -7.40
C ILE A 49 8.35 -17.65 -6.46
N PRO A 50 7.12 -17.73 -5.91
CA PRO A 50 6.70 -16.84 -4.84
C PRO A 50 7.42 -17.15 -3.52
N THR A 51 7.74 -16.09 -2.79
CA THR A 51 8.15 -16.13 -1.38
C THR A 51 7.00 -15.68 -0.49
N GLY A 52 6.86 -16.25 0.69
CA GLY A 52 5.86 -15.82 1.68
C GLY A 52 6.27 -16.13 3.11
N ASP A 53 5.50 -15.63 4.07
CA ASP A 53 5.69 -15.87 5.50
C ASP A 53 4.71 -16.89 6.07
N VAL A 54 5.06 -17.49 7.22
CA VAL A 54 4.27 -18.53 7.87
C VAL A 54 2.94 -17.95 8.37
N GLY A 55 1.82 -18.49 7.88
CA GLY A 55 0.47 -18.06 8.24
C GLY A 55 -0.13 -16.96 7.36
N GLU A 56 0.59 -16.46 6.35
CA GLU A 56 0.02 -15.57 5.32
C GLU A 56 -0.51 -16.35 4.12
N ILE A 57 -1.56 -15.86 3.46
CA ILE A 57 -2.12 -16.54 2.28
C ILE A 57 -1.23 -16.27 1.07
N VAL A 58 -0.66 -17.33 0.48
CA VAL A 58 0.13 -17.25 -0.75
C VAL A 58 -0.71 -17.80 -1.91
N GLU A 59 -0.95 -16.98 -2.93
CA GLU A 59 -1.64 -17.38 -4.16
C GLU A 59 -0.65 -17.65 -5.30
N LEU A 60 -0.92 -18.71 -6.06
CA LEU A 60 -0.19 -19.13 -7.25
C LEU A 60 -1.15 -19.20 -8.44
N SER A 61 -1.05 -18.21 -9.33
CA SER A 61 -1.85 -18.14 -10.54
C SER A 61 -1.19 -18.86 -11.72
N ILE A 62 -1.99 -19.60 -12.47
CA ILE A 62 -1.67 -20.14 -13.79
C ILE A 62 -2.53 -19.39 -14.81
N LEU A 63 -1.89 -18.75 -15.78
CA LEU A 63 -2.53 -18.11 -16.92
C LEU A 63 -2.82 -19.15 -18.01
N LEU A 64 -4.04 -19.13 -18.57
CA LEU A 64 -4.49 -20.03 -19.63
C LEU A 64 -4.80 -19.26 -20.92
N ASP A 65 -4.25 -19.75 -22.04
CA ASP A 65 -4.55 -19.29 -23.39
C ASP A 65 -5.28 -20.42 -24.14
N THR A 66 -6.53 -20.17 -24.57
CA THR A 66 -7.42 -21.20 -25.13
C THR A 66 -7.88 -20.83 -26.54
N ASP A 67 -7.64 -21.71 -27.51
CA ASP A 67 -8.03 -21.57 -28.92
C ASP A 67 -9.11 -22.61 -29.27
N GLY A 68 -10.26 -22.15 -29.79
CA GLY A 68 -11.46 -22.96 -30.06
C GLY A 68 -12.38 -23.18 -28.85
N GLU A 69 -13.54 -23.81 -29.09
CA GLU A 69 -14.52 -24.13 -28.02
C GLU A 69 -14.25 -25.49 -27.37
N GLY A 70 -14.24 -25.53 -26.03
CA GLY A 70 -14.05 -26.73 -25.23
C GLY A 70 -14.03 -26.43 -23.74
N THR A 71 -13.69 -27.43 -22.92
CA THR A 71 -13.66 -27.32 -21.46
C THR A 71 -12.46 -28.07 -20.87
N PHE A 72 -12.10 -27.75 -19.63
CA PHE A 72 -10.97 -28.37 -18.94
C PHE A 72 -11.27 -28.61 -17.46
N SER A 73 -10.49 -29.49 -16.84
CA SER A 73 -10.52 -29.78 -15.40
C SER A 73 -9.10 -29.79 -14.82
N VAL A 74 -8.94 -29.30 -13.59
CA VAL A 74 -7.65 -29.24 -12.89
C VAL A 74 -7.54 -30.34 -11.84
N GLU A 75 -6.43 -31.09 -11.84
CA GLU A 75 -6.00 -31.93 -10.72
C GLU A 75 -4.70 -31.36 -10.14
N ALA A 76 -4.69 -30.98 -8.86
CA ALA A 76 -3.50 -30.45 -8.18
C ALA A 76 -3.16 -31.26 -6.91
N ASP A 77 -1.90 -31.19 -6.47
CA ASP A 77 -1.43 -31.61 -5.14
C ASP A 77 -0.38 -30.61 -4.63
N VAL A 78 -0.46 -30.25 -3.36
CA VAL A 78 0.55 -29.43 -2.69
C VAL A 78 1.28 -30.31 -1.67
N SER A 79 2.61 -30.36 -1.72
CA SER A 79 3.40 -31.23 -0.86
C SER A 79 4.65 -30.56 -0.30
N MET A 80 5.03 -30.90 0.92
CA MET A 80 6.28 -30.48 1.55
C MET A 80 7.10 -31.72 1.91
N ASN A 81 8.39 -31.76 1.54
CA ASN A 81 9.27 -32.92 1.77
C ASN A 81 8.74 -34.27 1.23
N ASN A 82 8.01 -34.26 0.10
CA ASN A 82 7.27 -35.40 -0.48
C ASN A 82 6.13 -35.95 0.41
N ILE A 83 5.51 -35.09 1.22
CA ILE A 83 4.29 -35.37 1.98
C ILE A 83 3.24 -34.34 1.57
N SER A 84 2.15 -34.78 0.94
CA SER A 84 1.02 -33.90 0.59
C SER A 84 0.43 -33.26 1.84
N ILE A 85 0.18 -31.95 1.80
CA ILE A 85 -0.36 -31.18 2.94
C ILE A 85 -1.88 -31.36 3.05
N ASN A 86 -2.46 -30.92 4.16
CA ASN A 86 -3.87 -31.17 4.46
C ASN A 86 -4.78 -30.36 3.49
N PRO A 87 -5.84 -30.92 2.89
CA PRO A 87 -6.76 -30.17 2.01
C PRO A 87 -7.61 -29.07 2.66
N SER A 88 -7.33 -28.71 3.91
CA SER A 88 -7.80 -27.46 4.55
C SER A 88 -6.83 -26.30 4.41
N ASP A 89 -5.57 -26.61 4.11
CA ASP A 89 -4.43 -25.69 4.17
C ASP A 89 -4.10 -25.14 2.77
N TRP A 90 -4.89 -25.52 1.75
CA TRP A 90 -4.82 -25.02 0.39
C TRP A 90 -6.14 -25.27 -0.37
N SER A 91 -6.39 -24.52 -1.45
CA SER A 91 -7.54 -24.68 -2.34
C SER A 91 -7.19 -24.37 -3.80
N VAL A 92 -8.12 -24.67 -4.72
CA VAL A 92 -8.00 -24.36 -6.15
C VAL A 92 -9.25 -23.63 -6.62
N ASN A 93 -9.09 -22.46 -7.22
CA ASN A 93 -10.14 -21.70 -7.87
C ASN A 93 -9.91 -21.74 -9.39
N GLN A 94 -10.90 -22.20 -10.15
CA GLN A 94 -10.85 -22.30 -11.62
C GLN A 94 -11.78 -21.25 -12.24
N ARG A 95 -11.21 -20.23 -12.92
CA ARG A 95 -11.94 -19.33 -13.85
C ARG A 95 -11.73 -19.84 -15.29
N MET A 96 -12.27 -19.15 -16.29
CA MET A 96 -12.11 -19.56 -17.71
C MET A 96 -10.68 -19.34 -18.25
N THR A 97 -10.01 -18.29 -17.81
CA THR A 97 -8.67 -17.86 -18.27
C THR A 97 -7.57 -18.03 -17.22
N THR A 98 -7.92 -18.34 -15.97
CA THR A 98 -6.96 -18.49 -14.86
C THR A 98 -7.29 -19.68 -13.97
N VAL A 99 -6.25 -20.27 -13.38
CA VAL A 99 -6.35 -21.26 -12.30
C VAL A 99 -5.48 -20.77 -11.15
N SER A 100 -6.13 -20.38 -10.06
CA SER A 100 -5.47 -19.93 -8.84
C SER A 100 -5.35 -21.08 -7.85
N ILE A 101 -4.18 -21.23 -7.25
CA ILE A 101 -3.92 -22.18 -6.17
C ILE A 101 -3.54 -21.38 -4.93
N VAL A 102 -4.42 -21.41 -3.95
CA VAL A 102 -4.29 -20.63 -2.71
C VAL A 102 -3.72 -21.55 -1.64
N VAL A 103 -2.63 -21.17 -0.98
CA VAL A 103 -1.94 -21.97 0.05
C VAL A 103 -1.78 -21.16 1.33
N LEU A 104 -2.07 -21.79 2.47
CA LEU A 104 -1.82 -21.25 3.81
C LEU A 104 -0.69 -22.06 4.46
N PRO A 105 0.58 -21.59 4.38
CA PRO A 105 1.74 -22.32 4.84
C PRO A 105 1.83 -22.30 6.38
N THR A 106 1.62 -23.46 6.99
CA THR A 106 1.63 -23.64 8.45
C THR A 106 3.03 -23.87 9.06
N THR A 107 4.08 -23.99 8.23
CA THR A 107 5.48 -24.21 8.66
C THR A 107 6.47 -23.62 7.65
N PRO A 108 7.66 -23.16 8.04
CA PRO A 108 8.65 -22.62 7.11
C PRO A 108 9.37 -23.71 6.31
N GLY A 109 9.73 -23.39 5.07
CA GLY A 109 10.38 -24.31 4.12
C GLY A 109 9.77 -24.27 2.72
N ILE A 110 10.26 -25.15 1.84
CA ILE A 110 9.86 -25.20 0.43
C ILE A 110 8.65 -26.13 0.24
N TYR A 111 7.53 -25.56 -0.17
CA TYR A 111 6.35 -26.26 -0.65
C TYR A 111 6.47 -26.48 -2.17
N VAL A 112 6.03 -27.65 -2.64
CA VAL A 112 5.98 -28.03 -4.06
C VAL A 112 4.53 -28.12 -4.48
N VAL A 113 4.16 -27.44 -5.56
CA VAL A 113 2.79 -27.39 -6.09
C VAL A 113 2.81 -28.07 -7.45
N ASP A 114 2.25 -29.28 -7.55
CA ASP A 114 2.13 -30.06 -8.78
C ASP A 114 0.69 -29.96 -9.32
N VAL A 115 0.54 -29.69 -10.62
CA VAL A 115 -0.75 -29.39 -11.26
C VAL A 115 -0.85 -30.10 -12.60
N ASN A 116 -2.01 -30.67 -12.90
CA ASN A 116 -2.31 -31.32 -14.18
C ASN A 116 -3.62 -30.73 -14.72
N ILE A 117 -3.52 -29.96 -15.79
CA ILE A 117 -4.69 -29.43 -16.51
C ILE A 117 -5.07 -30.45 -17.58
N VAL A 118 -6.30 -30.98 -17.52
CA VAL A 118 -6.83 -31.98 -18.45
C VAL A 118 -7.87 -31.32 -19.35
N SER A 119 -7.60 -31.30 -20.65
CA SER A 119 -8.49 -30.79 -21.70
C SER A 119 -9.57 -31.81 -22.07
N SER A 120 -10.74 -31.35 -22.51
CA SER A 120 -11.78 -32.18 -23.13
C SER A 120 -11.31 -32.89 -24.42
N SER A 121 -10.22 -32.43 -25.04
CA SER A 121 -9.51 -33.14 -26.13
C SER A 121 -8.82 -34.44 -25.68
N GLY A 122 -8.59 -34.60 -24.37
CA GLY A 122 -7.80 -35.69 -23.78
C GLY A 122 -6.31 -35.37 -23.62
N ASP A 123 -5.88 -34.14 -23.93
CA ASP A 123 -4.52 -33.66 -23.66
C ASP A 123 -4.34 -33.31 -22.17
N THR A 124 -3.15 -33.51 -21.63
CA THR A 124 -2.80 -33.21 -20.23
C THR A 124 -1.54 -32.36 -20.17
N ILE A 125 -1.62 -31.23 -19.45
CA ILE A 125 -0.51 -30.29 -19.26
C ILE A 125 -0.05 -30.36 -17.79
N PRO A 126 1.07 -31.01 -17.50
CA PRO A 126 1.67 -31.01 -16.16
C PRO A 126 2.50 -29.74 -15.94
N LEU A 127 2.30 -29.09 -14.80
CA LEU A 127 3.04 -27.93 -14.31
C LEU A 127 3.49 -28.19 -12.87
N THR A 128 4.67 -27.68 -12.50
CA THR A 128 5.19 -27.72 -11.12
C THR A 128 5.69 -26.33 -10.75
N ASN A 129 5.46 -25.87 -9.52
CA ASN A 129 6.05 -24.66 -8.95
C ASN A 129 6.55 -24.90 -7.51
N PHE A 130 7.25 -23.92 -6.95
CA PHE A 130 7.80 -23.92 -5.60
C PHE A 130 7.39 -22.65 -4.87
N ILE A 131 6.94 -22.78 -3.62
CA ILE A 131 6.79 -21.64 -2.70
C ILE A 131 7.90 -21.76 -1.66
N ASP A 132 8.73 -20.73 -1.50
CA ASP A 132 9.78 -20.70 -0.48
C ASP A 132 9.32 -19.87 0.73
N ILE A 133 8.98 -20.54 1.83
CA ILE A 133 8.48 -19.89 3.04
C ILE A 133 9.62 -19.62 3.99
N ALA A 134 9.85 -18.34 4.27
CA ALA A 134 10.95 -17.88 5.10
C ALA A 134 10.85 -18.42 6.55
N VAL A 135 12.01 -18.59 7.21
CA VAL A 135 12.05 -18.89 8.64
C VAL A 135 11.81 -17.58 9.40
N PRO A 136 10.74 -17.45 10.22
CA PRO A 136 10.45 -16.19 10.91
C PRO A 136 11.59 -15.76 11.86
N ASP A 137 11.97 -14.48 11.82
CA ASP A 137 12.83 -13.86 12.83
C ASP A 137 11.95 -13.32 13.97
N GLU A 138 11.97 -14.00 15.11
CA GLU A 138 11.13 -13.71 16.27
C GLU A 138 11.75 -12.64 17.20
N GLY A 139 12.94 -12.13 16.84
CA GLY A 139 13.66 -11.08 17.57
C GLY A 139 14.40 -11.56 18.83
N THR A 140 14.67 -10.63 19.76
CA THR A 140 15.51 -10.90 20.93
C THR A 140 14.74 -10.86 22.26
N THR A 141 14.79 -11.97 22.99
CA THR A 141 14.21 -12.11 24.34
C THR A 141 14.79 -11.07 25.30
N SER A 142 13.92 -10.36 26.04
CA SER A 142 14.30 -9.43 27.11
C SER A 142 13.45 -9.59 28.35
N ILE A 143 14.02 -9.42 29.55
CA ILE A 143 13.30 -9.55 30.84
C ILE A 143 13.22 -8.20 31.57
N VAL A 144 11.99 -7.71 31.71
CA VAL A 144 11.65 -6.54 32.54
C VAL A 144 11.15 -7.03 33.90
N ALA A 145 12.01 -6.92 34.91
CA ALA A 145 11.65 -7.21 36.30
C ALA A 145 12.19 -6.13 37.25
N PRO A 146 11.49 -5.82 38.36
CA PRO A 146 11.93 -4.82 39.34
C PRO A 146 13.29 -5.18 39.93
N GLN A 147 14.15 -4.19 40.19
CA GLN A 147 15.49 -4.45 40.72
C GLN A 147 15.46 -4.92 42.19
N TYR A 148 14.46 -4.47 42.95
CA TYR A 148 14.22 -4.87 44.34
C TYR A 148 12.73 -4.76 44.70
N ILE A 149 12.31 -5.53 45.71
CA ILE A 149 10.94 -5.63 46.23
C ILE A 149 11.01 -5.63 47.77
N VAL A 150 10.06 -4.95 48.43
CA VAL A 150 9.87 -4.96 49.89
C VAL A 150 8.56 -5.68 50.21
N VAL A 151 8.56 -6.48 51.27
CA VAL A 151 7.61 -7.58 51.50
C VAL A 151 7.15 -7.57 52.96
N GLU A 152 6.05 -6.91 53.29
CA GLU A 152 5.51 -6.94 54.65
C GLU A 152 4.66 -8.21 54.91
N SER A 153 5.12 -9.41 54.50
CA SER A 153 4.33 -10.68 54.56
C SER A 153 5.18 -11.95 54.47
N SER A 154 4.60 -13.10 54.84
CA SER A 154 5.20 -14.45 54.69
C SER A 154 5.36 -14.92 53.24
N MET A 155 4.74 -14.22 52.30
CA MET A 155 4.83 -14.45 50.87
C MET A 155 4.91 -13.12 50.10
N VAL A 156 5.55 -13.12 48.93
CA VAL A 156 5.43 -12.02 47.95
C VAL A 156 5.13 -12.56 46.56
N VAL A 157 4.32 -11.79 45.85
CA VAL A 157 4.08 -11.93 44.43
C VAL A 157 5.19 -11.18 43.68
N LEU A 158 6.15 -11.90 43.10
CA LEU A 158 7.14 -11.33 42.18
C LEU A 158 6.51 -11.31 40.79
N GLN A 159 6.30 -10.10 40.27
CA GLN A 159 5.80 -9.86 38.92
C GLN A 159 6.90 -9.27 38.03
N GLY A 160 6.87 -9.65 36.76
CA GLY A 160 7.71 -9.10 35.70
C GLY A 160 7.11 -9.44 34.33
N GLN A 161 7.77 -8.99 33.27
CA GLN A 161 7.37 -9.25 31.89
C GLN A 161 8.55 -9.77 31.09
N ILE A 162 8.30 -10.77 30.25
CA ILE A 162 9.20 -11.25 29.21
C ILE A 162 8.73 -10.63 27.90
N LEU A 163 9.68 -10.09 27.14
CA LEU A 163 9.46 -9.42 25.87
C LEU A 163 10.07 -10.27 24.76
N HIS A 164 9.21 -10.79 23.89
CA HIS A 164 9.53 -11.57 22.70
C HIS A 164 8.33 -11.47 21.73
N GLN A 165 8.50 -11.80 20.45
CA GLN A 165 7.40 -11.81 19.50
C GLN A 165 6.44 -12.98 19.77
N SER A 166 6.98 -14.20 19.80
CA SER A 166 6.22 -15.43 20.04
C SER A 166 6.21 -15.80 21.53
N LEU A 167 5.29 -15.23 22.31
CA LEU A 167 5.30 -15.38 23.78
C LEU A 167 4.94 -16.79 24.26
N ASP A 168 4.08 -17.52 23.55
CA ASP A 168 3.70 -18.91 23.89
C ASP A 168 4.86 -19.91 23.77
N THR A 169 5.94 -19.52 23.09
CA THR A 169 7.18 -20.31 22.93
C THR A 169 8.15 -20.14 24.10
N CYS A 170 7.94 -19.12 24.94
CA CYS A 170 8.87 -18.76 26.00
C CYS A 170 8.89 -19.81 27.11
N ILE A 171 10.10 -20.25 27.46
CA ILE A 171 10.38 -21.04 28.65
C ILE A 171 11.20 -20.17 29.60
N ALA A 172 10.69 -19.93 30.82
CA ALA A 172 11.39 -19.15 31.81
C ALA A 172 11.51 -19.86 33.16
N HIS A 173 12.63 -19.61 33.83
CA HIS A 173 13.03 -20.22 35.09
C HIS A 173 13.44 -19.15 36.10
N MET A 174 13.13 -19.41 37.36
CA MET A 174 13.40 -18.54 38.50
C MET A 174 14.23 -19.29 39.54
N ASP A 175 15.48 -18.90 39.67
CA ASP A 175 16.46 -19.48 40.59
C ASP A 175 16.45 -18.72 41.93
N VAL A 176 15.91 -19.38 42.96
CA VAL A 176 15.76 -18.87 44.32
C VAL A 176 16.80 -19.51 45.24
N PRO A 177 17.73 -18.75 45.84
CA PRO A 177 18.67 -19.30 46.81
C PRO A 177 17.99 -19.59 48.15
N ASN A 178 18.45 -20.64 48.83
CA ASN A 178 18.01 -21.08 50.16
C ASN A 178 19.04 -20.68 51.24
N GLU A 179 18.65 -20.70 52.52
CA GLU A 179 19.56 -20.37 53.64
C GLU A 179 20.73 -21.38 53.83
N ASP A 180 20.75 -22.49 53.10
CA ASP A 180 21.81 -23.50 53.11
C ASP A 180 22.77 -23.44 51.90
N ASP A 181 22.79 -22.32 51.18
CA ASP A 181 23.58 -22.09 49.94
C ASP A 181 23.15 -22.99 48.74
N SER A 182 22.02 -23.72 48.84
CA SER A 182 21.41 -24.40 47.70
C SER A 182 20.50 -23.48 46.88
N ILE A 183 20.25 -23.82 45.61
CA ILE A 183 19.36 -23.07 44.70
C ILE A 183 18.17 -23.95 44.33
N THR A 184 16.97 -23.41 44.49
CA THR A 184 15.71 -23.98 44.01
C THR A 184 15.35 -23.31 42.69
N SER A 185 15.25 -24.08 41.60
CA SER A 185 14.84 -23.56 40.29
C SER A 185 13.36 -23.87 40.05
N ASN A 186 12.55 -22.82 39.91
CA ASN A 186 11.12 -22.89 39.64
C ASN A 186 10.85 -22.53 38.18
N ALA A 187 10.02 -23.31 37.47
CA ALA A 187 9.50 -22.88 36.17
C ALA A 187 8.47 -21.75 36.37
N LEU A 188 8.48 -20.75 35.49
CA LEU A 188 7.53 -19.65 35.49
C LEU A 188 6.38 -19.93 34.53
N VAL A 189 5.16 -19.62 34.96
CA VAL A 189 4.01 -19.52 34.07
C VAL A 189 4.00 -18.11 33.49
N ILE A 190 4.04 -18.04 32.17
CA ILE A 190 4.00 -16.80 31.38
C ILE A 190 2.57 -16.69 30.84
N GLN A 191 1.98 -15.50 30.93
CA GLN A 191 0.66 -15.18 30.38
C GLN A 191 0.80 -14.64 28.94
N SER A 192 -0.31 -14.54 28.22
CA SER A 192 -0.34 -14.10 26.81
C SER A 192 0.09 -12.65 26.57
N ASP A 193 0.19 -11.83 27.63
CA ASP A 193 0.79 -10.47 27.60
C ASP A 193 2.29 -10.48 27.92
N GLY A 194 2.90 -11.66 28.07
CA GLY A 194 4.29 -11.85 28.47
C GLY A 194 4.54 -11.64 29.95
N SER A 195 3.52 -11.26 30.74
CA SER A 195 3.67 -11.13 32.18
C SER A 195 3.84 -12.50 32.83
N PHE A 196 4.71 -12.58 33.83
CA PHE A 196 4.84 -13.76 34.67
C PHE A 196 4.63 -13.36 36.13
N THR A 197 3.97 -14.25 36.87
CA THR A 197 3.68 -14.07 38.29
C THR A 197 4.18 -15.28 39.07
N SER A 198 5.07 -15.05 40.03
CA SER A 198 5.65 -16.10 40.87
C SER A 198 5.46 -15.76 42.34
N ILE A 199 4.88 -16.68 43.12
CA ILE A 199 4.71 -16.51 44.56
C ILE A 199 5.92 -17.10 45.28
N LEU A 200 6.72 -16.24 45.89
CA LEU A 200 7.79 -16.65 46.80
C LEU A 200 7.18 -16.82 48.20
N THR A 201 7.22 -18.03 48.76
CA THR A 201 6.72 -18.38 50.10
C THR A 201 7.87 -18.48 51.12
N ASP A 202 7.52 -18.80 52.37
CA ASP A 202 8.47 -19.04 53.47
C ASP A 202 9.39 -17.83 53.78
N LEU A 203 8.90 -16.61 53.48
CA LEU A 203 9.65 -15.38 53.66
C LEU A 203 9.65 -14.92 55.13
N ASP A 204 8.62 -15.28 55.90
CA ASP A 204 8.56 -15.07 57.35
C ASP A 204 9.58 -15.92 58.13
N LEU A 205 10.08 -17.00 57.52
CA LEU A 205 11.16 -17.81 58.07
C LEU A 205 12.55 -17.19 57.83
N ARG A 206 12.69 -16.31 56.83
CA ARG A 206 13.96 -15.71 56.40
C ARG A 206 14.23 -14.41 57.13
N SER A 207 15.42 -14.30 57.73
CA SER A 207 15.80 -13.10 58.53
C SER A 207 16.70 -12.10 57.78
N GLU A 208 17.09 -12.39 56.53
CA GLU A 208 17.95 -11.54 55.71
C GLU A 208 17.43 -11.42 54.26
N SER A 209 17.73 -10.28 53.63
CA SER A 209 17.39 -10.01 52.23
C SER A 209 18.23 -10.84 51.27
N PHE A 210 17.61 -11.39 50.23
CA PHE A 210 18.26 -12.25 49.23
C PHE A 210 17.91 -11.83 47.80
N ALA A 211 18.64 -12.33 46.81
CA ALA A 211 18.39 -12.06 45.39
C ALA A 211 17.99 -13.33 44.64
N VAL A 212 17.05 -13.19 43.72
CA VAL A 212 16.49 -14.20 42.83
C VAL A 212 16.97 -13.92 41.41
N ALA A 213 17.39 -14.94 40.68
CA ALA A 213 17.72 -14.83 39.26
C ALA A 213 16.56 -15.35 38.39
N ILE A 214 16.37 -14.75 37.22
CA ILE A 214 15.31 -15.06 36.27
C ILE A 214 15.94 -15.20 34.90
N THR A 215 15.80 -16.38 34.30
CA THR A 215 16.30 -16.69 32.94
C THR A 215 15.09 -16.96 32.06
N ALA A 216 15.10 -16.45 30.83
CA ALA A 216 14.06 -16.72 29.83
C ALA A 216 14.70 -17.05 28.49
N THR A 217 14.17 -18.07 27.83
CA THR A 217 14.52 -18.45 26.46
C THR A 217 13.23 -18.52 25.64
N CYS A 218 13.15 -17.79 24.53
CA CYS A 218 11.98 -17.79 23.65
C CYS A 218 12.40 -18.01 22.19
N GLY A 219 11.46 -18.46 21.37
CA GLY A 219 11.61 -18.73 19.95
C GLY A 219 11.20 -20.16 19.57
N GLU A 220 10.22 -20.29 18.66
CA GLU A 220 9.89 -21.56 18.00
C GLU A 220 10.92 -21.90 16.91
N TYR A 221 11.37 -20.87 16.18
CA TYR A 221 12.26 -20.97 15.02
C TYR A 221 13.63 -20.31 15.28
N THR A 222 13.67 -19.16 15.95
CA THR A 222 14.89 -18.39 16.25
C THR A 222 15.06 -18.18 17.76
N GLN A 223 15.69 -19.15 18.44
CA GLN A 223 15.82 -19.10 19.90
C GLN A 223 16.82 -18.04 20.40
N THR A 224 16.38 -17.23 21.35
CA THR A 224 17.18 -16.21 22.06
C THR A 224 17.02 -16.32 23.58
N GLU A 225 18.02 -15.86 24.36
CA GLU A 225 18.10 -16.03 25.84
C GLU A 225 18.38 -14.70 26.55
N SER A 226 17.80 -14.51 27.75
CA SER A 226 17.98 -13.34 28.62
C SER A 226 18.07 -13.72 30.10
N LEU A 227 18.72 -12.88 30.92
CA LEU A 227 18.98 -13.10 32.35
C LEU A 227 18.80 -11.81 33.17
N ARG A 228 18.08 -11.88 34.30
CA ARG A 228 17.73 -10.73 35.16
C ARG A 228 17.73 -11.10 36.64
N ASN A 229 18.24 -10.21 37.52
CA ASN A 229 18.26 -10.42 38.97
C ASN A 229 17.34 -9.44 39.72
N VAL A 230 16.65 -9.92 40.76
CA VAL A 230 15.65 -9.21 41.59
C VAL A 230 15.96 -9.40 43.08
N SER A 231 15.94 -8.35 43.91
CA SER A 231 16.27 -8.44 45.35
C SER A 231 15.03 -8.37 46.27
N ILE A 232 14.95 -9.14 47.35
CA ILE A 232 13.76 -9.28 48.23
C ILE A 232 14.08 -8.85 49.68
N ILE A 233 13.19 -8.09 50.34
CA ILE A 233 13.37 -7.42 51.66
C ILE A 233 12.06 -7.57 52.48
N ILE A 234 12.07 -7.85 53.81
CA ILE A 234 10.91 -8.48 54.53
C ILE A 234 10.47 -7.82 55.88
N GLU A 235 9.14 -7.77 56.18
CA GLU A 235 8.44 -7.73 57.50
C GLU A 235 7.09 -8.56 57.45
N ALA A 236 5.95 -8.22 58.11
CA ALA A 236 4.80 -9.17 58.31
C ALA A 236 3.33 -8.60 58.44
N ASN A 237 2.30 -9.47 58.29
CA ASN A 237 0.84 -9.16 58.11
C ASN A 237 -0.13 -10.13 58.88
N ASN A 238 -1.48 -10.05 58.76
CA ASN A 238 -2.46 -10.92 59.49
C ASN A 238 -3.88 -11.10 58.84
N ASP A 239 -4.59 -12.19 59.16
CA ASP A 239 -5.95 -12.61 58.71
C ASP A 239 -6.87 -13.10 59.90
N ALA A 240 -8.19 -13.28 59.73
CA ALA A 240 -9.17 -13.13 60.83
C ALA A 240 -9.95 -14.37 61.37
N ASP A 241 -10.88 -15.00 60.63
CA ASP A 241 -11.81 -16.02 61.17
C ASP A 241 -11.48 -17.48 60.79
N GLY A 242 -10.81 -17.69 59.66
CA GLY A 242 -9.97 -18.86 59.39
C GLY A 242 -10.65 -20.05 58.71
N ASP A 243 -11.66 -19.82 57.88
CA ASP A 243 -12.26 -20.85 57.03
C ASP A 243 -11.37 -21.29 55.84
N GLY A 244 -10.48 -20.38 55.40
CA GLY A 244 -9.58 -20.57 54.26
C GLY A 244 -9.55 -19.38 53.28
N ILE A 245 -10.44 -18.40 53.42
CA ILE A 245 -10.53 -17.21 52.57
C ILE A 245 -10.12 -15.98 53.38
N THR A 246 -9.16 -15.19 52.86
CA THR A 246 -8.75 -13.94 53.52
C THR A 246 -9.86 -12.88 53.45
N ASP A 247 -10.06 -12.10 54.52
CA ASP A 247 -11.07 -11.05 54.79
C ASP A 247 -11.70 -10.27 53.60
N THR A 248 -11.00 -10.11 52.47
CA THR A 248 -11.44 -9.35 51.29
C THR A 248 -12.14 -10.17 50.19
N LEU A 249 -12.17 -11.50 50.28
CA LEU A 249 -12.71 -12.39 49.24
C LEU A 249 -13.90 -13.26 49.65
N ASP A 250 -14.31 -13.22 50.92
CA ASP A 250 -15.57 -13.82 51.36
C ASP A 250 -16.71 -12.78 51.30
N ASN A 251 -17.90 -13.21 50.86
CA ASN A 251 -19.13 -12.42 50.89
C ASN A 251 -19.92 -12.61 52.20
N CYS A 252 -19.51 -13.51 53.10
CA CYS A 252 -20.02 -13.64 54.47
C CYS A 252 -18.92 -13.78 55.55
N PRO A 253 -17.95 -12.83 55.71
CA PRO A 253 -16.66 -12.97 56.46
C PRO A 253 -16.69 -13.26 57.98
N ASN A 254 -17.77 -13.80 58.52
CA ASN A 254 -17.98 -14.32 59.88
C ASN A 254 -19.03 -15.45 59.79
N GLY A 255 -18.87 -16.36 58.81
CA GLY A 255 -19.90 -17.25 58.27
C GLY A 255 -20.11 -18.57 59.03
N PHE A 256 -20.89 -19.48 58.45
CA PHE A 256 -21.06 -20.85 58.95
C PHE A 256 -19.91 -21.76 58.48
N GLY A 257 -18.70 -21.52 59.00
CA GLY A 257 -17.49 -22.31 58.71
C GLY A 257 -17.40 -23.63 59.51
N GLU A 258 -16.16 -24.14 59.68
CA GLU A 258 -15.88 -25.47 60.27
C GLU A 258 -16.53 -25.69 61.66
N SER A 259 -16.78 -24.62 62.43
CA SER A 259 -17.42 -24.69 63.76
C SER A 259 -18.83 -25.28 63.76
N ASP A 260 -19.56 -25.13 62.66
CA ASP A 260 -20.98 -25.48 62.56
C ASP A 260 -21.27 -26.64 61.59
N GLY A 261 -20.22 -27.19 60.97
CA GLY A 261 -20.24 -28.52 60.33
C GLY A 261 -20.83 -28.57 58.92
N TRP A 262 -20.77 -27.45 58.18
CA TRP A 262 -21.08 -27.38 56.76
C TRP A 262 -19.84 -27.01 55.93
N ALA A 263 -19.85 -27.40 54.66
CA ALA A 263 -18.90 -27.00 53.62
C ALA A 263 -19.58 -27.21 52.25
N SER A 264 -19.43 -26.28 51.30
CA SER A 264 -20.13 -26.38 50.01
C SER A 264 -19.74 -27.64 49.23
N ASN A 265 -20.74 -28.23 48.55
CA ASN A 265 -20.58 -29.39 47.68
C ASN A 265 -21.79 -29.53 46.73
N LEU A 266 -21.51 -29.90 45.46
CA LEU A 266 -22.46 -29.90 44.34
C LEU A 266 -23.84 -30.56 44.58
N PRO A 267 -23.99 -31.65 45.37
CA PRO A 267 -25.32 -32.22 45.66
C PRO A 267 -26.26 -31.35 46.51
N SER A 268 -25.82 -30.14 46.87
CA SER A 268 -26.58 -29.20 47.71
C SER A 268 -26.45 -27.73 47.27
N ASP A 269 -25.79 -27.46 46.15
CA ASP A 269 -25.43 -26.14 45.63
C ASP A 269 -25.08 -26.38 44.14
N ALA A 270 -26.06 -26.23 43.23
CA ALA A 270 -25.94 -26.76 41.87
C ALA A 270 -25.08 -25.91 40.92
N ASP A 271 -25.02 -24.59 41.15
CA ASP A 271 -24.24 -23.61 40.38
C ASP A 271 -23.05 -23.00 41.16
N GLN A 272 -22.89 -23.36 42.44
CA GLN A 272 -21.71 -23.09 43.30
C GLN A 272 -21.51 -21.61 43.67
N ASP A 273 -22.59 -20.94 44.07
CA ASP A 273 -22.56 -19.59 44.67
C ASP A 273 -22.54 -19.60 46.21
N GLY A 274 -22.85 -20.75 46.84
CA GLY A 274 -22.99 -20.91 48.29
C GLY A 274 -24.41 -21.19 48.79
N CYS A 275 -25.42 -21.27 47.92
CA CYS A 275 -26.84 -21.50 48.27
C CYS A 275 -27.36 -22.92 47.94
N ARG A 276 -28.69 -23.13 47.78
CA ARG A 276 -29.33 -24.48 47.69
C ARG A 276 -30.76 -24.54 47.11
N ASP A 277 -31.02 -25.58 46.29
CA ASP A 277 -32.17 -25.70 45.34
C ASP A 277 -33.04 -26.99 45.57
N TYR A 278 -34.37 -27.00 45.30
CA TYR A 278 -35.20 -28.19 45.69
C TYR A 278 -36.55 -28.58 44.99
N ASP A 279 -37.54 -27.71 44.73
CA ASP A 279 -38.97 -28.11 44.94
C ASP A 279 -39.94 -28.57 43.78
N GLU A 280 -39.89 -28.11 42.51
CA GLU A 280 -41.12 -28.03 41.65
C GLU A 280 -41.12 -28.69 40.21
N ASP A 281 -42.33 -28.71 39.56
CA ASP A 281 -42.75 -28.99 38.14
C ASP A 281 -43.10 -30.43 37.61
N LEU A 282 -44.10 -30.57 36.69
CA LEU A 282 -44.67 -31.83 36.09
C LEU A 282 -45.60 -31.68 34.82
N ASP A 283 -45.53 -32.60 33.84
CA ASP A 283 -46.58 -33.06 32.87
C ASP A 283 -46.27 -34.51 32.34
N ASP A 284 -47.22 -35.24 31.74
CA ASP A 284 -47.18 -36.72 31.53
C ASP A 284 -46.86 -37.24 30.07
N ASP A 285 -47.82 -37.41 29.13
CA ASP A 285 -47.68 -38.37 27.99
C ASP A 285 -47.94 -37.93 26.51
N ASN A 286 -49.00 -37.17 26.17
CA ASN A 286 -49.08 -36.26 25.00
C ASN A 286 -49.14 -36.80 23.52
N ASP A 287 -50.33 -37.05 22.95
CA ASP A 287 -50.57 -37.14 21.47
C ASP A 287 -51.70 -36.25 20.89
N GLY A 288 -52.20 -35.28 21.66
CA GLY A 288 -52.83 -34.05 21.12
C GLY A 288 -54.36 -33.95 21.15
N ILE A 289 -55.10 -35.03 21.42
CA ILE A 289 -56.56 -34.99 21.66
C ILE A 289 -56.90 -35.74 22.95
N THR A 290 -57.54 -35.04 23.88
CA THR A 290 -58.02 -35.64 25.16
C THR A 290 -59.21 -36.58 24.95
N ASP A 291 -59.34 -37.63 25.78
CA ASP A 291 -60.21 -38.83 25.68
C ASP A 291 -61.75 -38.67 25.50
N SER A 292 -62.30 -37.60 24.91
CA SER A 292 -63.74 -37.27 25.01
C SER A 292 -64.65 -37.50 23.79
N ASP A 293 -64.16 -37.61 22.55
CA ASP A 293 -64.99 -37.36 21.35
C ASP A 293 -64.89 -38.40 20.19
N ASP A 294 -65.49 -39.59 20.35
CA ASP A 294 -65.88 -40.54 19.27
C ASP A 294 -67.19 -41.29 19.64
N ASN A 295 -68.09 -41.58 18.68
CA ASN A 295 -69.48 -42.00 18.97
C ASN A 295 -70.30 -42.87 17.95
N CYS A 296 -69.67 -43.75 17.14
CA CYS A 296 -70.29 -45.04 16.70
C CYS A 296 -71.51 -45.03 15.71
N ALA A 297 -72.01 -46.13 15.09
CA ALA A 297 -71.53 -47.53 14.93
C ALA A 297 -72.32 -48.39 13.87
N SER A 298 -71.58 -49.31 13.21
CA SER A 298 -72.01 -50.67 12.78
C SER A 298 -72.98 -50.84 11.57
N PRO A 299 -72.99 -52.02 10.88
CA PRO A 299 -72.40 -53.32 11.26
C PRO A 299 -71.49 -54.03 10.22
N ILE A 300 -70.53 -54.80 10.76
CA ILE A 300 -69.61 -55.76 10.11
C ILE A 300 -70.19 -56.46 8.86
N GLY A 301 -69.78 -56.04 7.65
CA GLY A 301 -69.78 -56.93 6.47
C GLY A 301 -70.01 -56.30 5.08
N TRP A 302 -70.77 -55.21 4.98
CA TRP A 302 -71.03 -54.46 3.73
C TRP A 302 -71.67 -53.10 4.06
N SER A 303 -71.58 -52.14 3.14
CA SER A 303 -72.17 -50.80 3.16
C SER A 303 -72.43 -50.35 1.72
N SER A 304 -73.45 -49.53 1.47
CA SER A 304 -73.42 -48.63 0.29
C SER A 304 -72.19 -47.75 0.40
N THR A 305 -71.58 -47.46 -0.73
CA THR A 305 -70.34 -46.67 -0.89
C THR A 305 -70.45 -45.93 -2.21
N LEU A 306 -69.85 -44.74 -2.33
CA LEU A 306 -69.84 -43.98 -3.58
C LEU A 306 -69.31 -44.79 -4.79
N GLU A 307 -68.55 -45.86 -4.54
CA GLU A 307 -68.02 -46.80 -5.53
C GLU A 307 -69.05 -47.84 -6.09
N ASN A 308 -70.36 -47.74 -5.78
CA ASN A 308 -71.42 -48.66 -6.28
C ASN A 308 -72.87 -48.20 -5.98
N ASP A 309 -73.09 -46.89 -5.75
CA ASP A 309 -74.37 -46.26 -5.36
C ASP A 309 -74.11 -44.72 -5.36
N ARG A 310 -73.70 -44.13 -6.50
CA ARG A 310 -73.00 -42.80 -6.54
C ARG A 310 -73.86 -41.65 -5.99
N ASP A 311 -75.07 -41.46 -6.52
CA ASP A 311 -76.06 -40.46 -6.04
C ASP A 311 -76.70 -40.85 -4.68
N GLN A 312 -76.51 -42.10 -4.26
CA GLN A 312 -77.01 -42.70 -3.03
C GLN A 312 -78.55 -42.77 -2.93
N ASP A 313 -79.25 -42.94 -4.07
CA ASP A 313 -80.65 -43.40 -4.16
C ASP A 313 -80.87 -44.72 -3.40
N GLY A 314 -79.87 -45.61 -3.41
CA GLY A 314 -79.92 -46.97 -2.89
C GLY A 314 -79.92 -48.04 -3.99
N CYS A 315 -79.32 -47.75 -5.14
CA CYS A 315 -79.21 -48.63 -6.32
C CYS A 315 -77.73 -49.01 -6.58
N HIS A 316 -77.36 -49.38 -7.82
CA HIS A 316 -75.98 -49.77 -8.16
C HIS A 316 -75.70 -49.53 -9.65
N ASP A 317 -74.93 -48.47 -9.86
CA ASP A 317 -74.59 -47.73 -11.09
C ASP A 317 -74.36 -48.66 -12.30
N ASP A 318 -73.24 -49.40 -12.25
CA ASP A 318 -72.64 -50.48 -13.07
C ASP A 318 -73.57 -51.41 -13.91
N THR A 319 -74.90 -51.35 -13.73
CA THR A 319 -75.88 -52.22 -14.43
C THR A 319 -77.20 -51.60 -14.92
N ASN A 320 -77.62 -50.38 -14.51
CA ASN A 320 -78.94 -49.84 -14.92
C ASN A 320 -79.09 -48.32 -15.10
N ASP A 321 -78.07 -47.49 -14.85
CA ASP A 321 -78.10 -46.06 -15.23
C ASP A 321 -77.21 -45.76 -16.45
N ASP A 322 -77.37 -44.54 -16.99
CA ASP A 322 -76.72 -43.97 -18.18
C ASP A 322 -76.50 -42.42 -17.96
N ASP A 323 -76.35 -41.98 -16.69
CA ASP A 323 -76.36 -40.58 -16.18
C ASP A 323 -76.01 -40.61 -14.66
N ASP A 324 -74.76 -40.97 -14.30
CA ASP A 324 -74.43 -41.58 -12.99
C ASP A 324 -74.34 -40.59 -11.79
N ASP A 325 -74.32 -39.27 -12.02
CA ASP A 325 -74.44 -38.21 -10.98
C ASP A 325 -75.69 -37.31 -11.13
N GLY A 326 -76.33 -37.31 -12.31
CA GLY A 326 -77.60 -36.66 -12.57
C GLY A 326 -77.56 -35.13 -12.76
N ASP A 327 -76.43 -34.57 -13.18
CA ASP A 327 -76.33 -33.13 -13.51
C ASP A 327 -77.15 -32.76 -14.78
N GLY A 328 -77.04 -33.56 -15.85
CA GLY A 328 -77.75 -33.36 -17.13
C GLY A 328 -76.88 -33.14 -18.38
N ILE A 329 -75.55 -33.20 -18.26
CA ILE A 329 -74.61 -33.62 -19.30
C ILE A 329 -74.81 -35.14 -19.55
N LEU A 330 -73.88 -35.84 -20.20
CA LEU A 330 -73.92 -37.28 -20.43
C LEU A 330 -72.47 -37.79 -20.48
N ASP A 331 -72.16 -38.84 -19.72
CA ASP A 331 -70.81 -39.38 -19.45
C ASP A 331 -69.86 -39.40 -20.67
N GLN A 332 -70.35 -39.76 -21.85
CA GLN A 332 -69.57 -39.74 -23.10
C GLN A 332 -69.02 -38.36 -23.56
N ASN A 333 -69.43 -37.26 -22.93
CA ASN A 333 -69.02 -35.88 -23.20
C ASN A 333 -68.59 -35.14 -21.92
N ASP A 334 -68.48 -35.83 -20.78
CA ASP A 334 -68.20 -35.23 -19.48
C ASP A 334 -66.72 -35.43 -19.09
N ALA A 335 -66.11 -34.43 -18.46
CA ALA A 335 -64.79 -34.55 -17.86
C ALA A 335 -64.85 -35.13 -16.43
N CYS A 336 -65.86 -34.73 -15.66
CA CYS A 336 -66.10 -35.10 -14.26
C CYS A 336 -67.13 -36.24 -14.10
N LEU A 337 -67.03 -37.26 -14.97
CA LEU A 337 -67.72 -38.57 -15.03
C LEU A 337 -68.24 -39.26 -13.74
N ASP A 338 -67.75 -38.86 -12.57
CA ASP A 338 -68.04 -39.38 -11.24
C ASP A 338 -68.24 -38.16 -10.31
N GLY A 339 -69.11 -37.20 -10.65
CA GLY A 339 -69.09 -35.84 -10.10
C GLY A 339 -69.90 -35.58 -8.82
N GLU A 340 -70.09 -34.30 -8.50
CA GLU A 340 -71.05 -33.78 -7.52
C GLU A 340 -72.46 -33.90 -8.09
N VAL A 341 -73.39 -34.38 -7.27
CA VAL A 341 -74.63 -34.96 -7.80
C VAL A 341 -75.77 -33.94 -7.88
N ASN A 342 -76.51 -33.95 -9.00
CA ASN A 342 -77.75 -33.18 -9.22
C ASN A 342 -77.61 -31.63 -9.18
N TRP A 343 -76.52 -31.04 -9.69
CA TRP A 343 -76.41 -29.60 -10.02
C TRP A 343 -76.57 -29.35 -11.54
N PRO A 344 -76.51 -28.10 -12.05
CA PRO A 344 -76.58 -27.86 -13.50
C PRO A 344 -75.38 -27.10 -14.07
N ALA A 345 -74.58 -27.76 -14.92
CA ALA A 345 -73.52 -27.15 -15.74
C ALA A 345 -74.00 -25.89 -16.49
N ASN A 346 -73.41 -24.73 -16.16
CA ASN A 346 -73.53 -23.46 -16.87
C ASN A 346 -72.50 -22.41 -16.41
N LEU A 347 -72.03 -21.55 -17.35
CA LEU A 347 -71.28 -20.26 -17.33
C LEU A 347 -71.32 -19.30 -16.09
N TYR A 348 -71.47 -19.83 -14.89
CA TYR A 348 -71.48 -19.14 -13.60
C TYR A 348 -71.00 -20.06 -12.45
N ASN A 349 -71.00 -21.38 -12.66
CA ASN A 349 -70.29 -22.37 -11.84
C ASN A 349 -69.80 -23.53 -12.73
N ASP A 350 -69.35 -23.16 -13.93
CA ASP A 350 -68.88 -24.00 -15.06
C ASP A 350 -68.44 -23.00 -16.17
N TRP A 351 -67.25 -22.42 -16.04
CA TRP A 351 -66.78 -21.28 -16.86
C TRP A 351 -66.27 -21.71 -18.23
N ASP A 352 -65.65 -22.88 -18.33
CA ASP A 352 -65.09 -23.43 -19.58
C ASP A 352 -66.15 -24.22 -20.40
N GLN A 353 -67.08 -24.95 -19.76
CA GLN A 353 -68.11 -25.85 -20.31
C GLN A 353 -67.68 -27.31 -20.63
N ASP A 354 -66.81 -27.92 -19.83
CA ASP A 354 -66.44 -29.34 -19.92
C ASP A 354 -67.31 -30.33 -19.11
N GLY A 355 -68.00 -29.85 -18.06
CA GLY A 355 -68.85 -30.65 -17.15
C GLY A 355 -68.46 -30.58 -15.67
N CYS A 356 -67.21 -30.20 -15.35
CA CYS A 356 -66.74 -30.04 -13.98
C CYS A 356 -67.30 -28.78 -13.27
N ASN A 357 -67.17 -28.71 -11.94
CA ASN A 357 -67.67 -27.59 -11.15
C ASN A 357 -66.57 -26.65 -10.63
N ASP A 358 -66.56 -25.40 -11.13
CA ASP A 358 -65.68 -24.26 -10.74
C ASP A 358 -65.26 -24.20 -9.26
N LEU A 359 -66.14 -24.60 -8.33
CA LEU A 359 -65.99 -24.34 -6.90
C LEU A 359 -65.63 -25.59 -6.06
N LEU A 360 -65.69 -26.78 -6.66
CA LEU A 360 -65.71 -28.05 -5.91
C LEU A 360 -64.95 -29.20 -6.57
N GLU A 361 -64.82 -29.20 -7.89
CA GLU A 361 -64.32 -30.37 -8.65
C GLU A 361 -63.34 -30.02 -9.77
N ASP A 362 -63.40 -28.78 -10.27
CA ASP A 362 -62.33 -28.22 -11.09
C ASP A 362 -61.26 -27.56 -10.21
N ASP A 363 -60.01 -27.55 -10.68
CA ASP A 363 -58.84 -26.88 -10.11
C ASP A 363 -58.13 -25.99 -11.17
N ASP A 364 -58.66 -25.87 -12.40
CA ASP A 364 -58.18 -25.07 -13.55
C ASP A 364 -59.40 -24.41 -14.22
N ASP A 365 -59.96 -23.39 -13.55
CA ASP A 365 -61.30 -22.79 -13.80
C ASP A 365 -61.55 -22.34 -15.25
N ASP A 366 -60.52 -22.18 -16.09
CA ASP A 366 -60.61 -21.72 -17.48
C ASP A 366 -59.98 -22.63 -18.56
N ASN A 367 -59.33 -23.71 -18.14
CA ASN A 367 -58.71 -24.75 -18.97
C ASN A 367 -57.53 -24.19 -19.80
N ASP A 368 -56.63 -23.48 -19.12
CA ASP A 368 -55.33 -23.09 -19.67
C ASP A 368 -54.16 -23.95 -19.19
N GLY A 369 -54.35 -24.77 -18.16
CA GLY A 369 -53.39 -25.75 -17.70
C GLY A 369 -52.31 -25.20 -16.76
N GLU A 370 -52.48 -24.03 -16.15
CA GLU A 370 -52.07 -23.83 -14.75
C GLU A 370 -53.29 -24.01 -13.82
N ASN A 371 -53.05 -24.19 -12.52
CA ASN A 371 -54.12 -24.39 -11.53
C ASN A 371 -54.46 -23.11 -10.76
N ASP A 372 -55.74 -22.91 -10.42
CA ASP A 372 -56.33 -21.79 -9.63
C ASP A 372 -55.53 -21.31 -8.40
N THR A 373 -54.76 -22.20 -7.80
CA THR A 373 -54.00 -21.94 -6.57
C THR A 373 -52.58 -21.42 -6.81
N THR A 374 -52.15 -21.44 -8.06
CA THR A 374 -50.83 -21.00 -8.57
C THR A 374 -50.95 -19.98 -9.68
N ASP A 375 -52.07 -19.98 -10.42
CA ASP A 375 -52.41 -19.00 -11.45
C ASP A 375 -52.73 -17.61 -10.84
N ALA A 376 -52.25 -16.55 -11.49
CA ALA A 376 -52.57 -15.16 -11.14
C ALA A 376 -53.87 -14.64 -11.81
N CYS A 377 -54.29 -15.26 -12.90
CA CYS A 377 -55.46 -14.98 -13.72
C CYS A 377 -56.66 -15.98 -13.69
N PRO A 378 -57.06 -16.68 -12.58
CA PRO A 378 -58.00 -17.85 -12.57
C PRO A 378 -59.37 -17.80 -13.27
N LYS A 379 -59.81 -16.69 -13.86
CA LYS A 379 -60.96 -16.64 -14.78
C LYS A 379 -60.69 -15.65 -15.93
N GLY A 380 -59.57 -15.87 -16.62
CA GLY A 380 -59.10 -15.09 -17.75
C GLY A 380 -59.68 -15.56 -19.08
N ARG A 381 -58.79 -15.67 -20.07
CA ARG A 381 -59.05 -16.03 -21.46
C ARG A 381 -59.14 -17.56 -21.66
N SER A 382 -60.26 -18.17 -21.30
CA SER A 382 -60.47 -19.62 -21.36
C SER A 382 -60.00 -20.40 -22.61
N ASN A 383 -59.60 -21.65 -22.37
CA ASN A 383 -59.30 -22.72 -23.34
C ASN A 383 -58.05 -22.45 -24.21
N TRP A 384 -56.92 -22.05 -23.60
CA TRP A 384 -55.68 -21.72 -24.31
C TRP A 384 -54.43 -22.53 -23.91
N ALA A 385 -54.59 -23.65 -23.20
CA ALA A 385 -53.52 -24.60 -22.82
C ALA A 385 -52.64 -25.19 -23.94
N HIS A 386 -52.93 -24.85 -25.20
CA HIS A 386 -52.16 -25.24 -26.38
C HIS A 386 -51.44 -24.05 -27.06
N GLU A 387 -51.62 -22.84 -26.53
CA GLU A 387 -50.95 -21.62 -26.94
C GLU A 387 -49.93 -21.14 -25.88
N ARG A 388 -50.07 -21.55 -24.60
CA ARG A 388 -49.17 -21.20 -23.48
C ARG A 388 -47.69 -21.54 -23.75
N THR A 389 -46.85 -20.50 -23.82
CA THR A 389 -45.42 -20.53 -24.15
C THR A 389 -44.72 -19.23 -23.71
N GLN A 390 -43.38 -19.24 -23.60
CA GLN A 390 -42.48 -18.11 -23.29
C GLN A 390 -42.47 -16.92 -24.29
N ILE A 391 -43.58 -16.65 -24.96
CA ILE A 391 -43.83 -15.58 -25.96
C ILE A 391 -45.33 -15.14 -25.89
N THR A 392 -46.06 -15.60 -24.88
CA THR A 392 -47.51 -15.49 -24.66
C THR A 392 -47.89 -15.63 -23.17
N ASP A 393 -46.86 -15.76 -22.34
CA ASP A 393 -46.78 -16.27 -20.95
C ASP A 393 -45.27 -16.40 -20.66
N PHE A 394 -44.57 -15.29 -20.38
CA PHE A 394 -43.11 -15.28 -20.29
C PHE A 394 -42.59 -15.84 -18.95
N ASP A 395 -43.19 -15.47 -17.82
CA ASP A 395 -42.77 -15.91 -16.48
C ASP A 395 -43.36 -17.27 -16.04
N MET A 396 -44.48 -17.70 -16.66
CA MET A 396 -45.28 -18.90 -16.37
C MET A 396 -46.25 -18.78 -15.17
N ASP A 397 -46.86 -17.61 -14.93
CA ASP A 397 -47.86 -17.41 -13.88
C ASP A 397 -49.34 -17.65 -14.27
N GLY A 398 -49.62 -17.90 -15.56
CA GLY A 398 -50.98 -18.15 -16.06
C GLY A 398 -51.71 -16.93 -16.64
N CYS A 399 -51.18 -15.71 -16.49
CA CYS A 399 -51.68 -14.56 -17.24
C CYS A 399 -51.17 -14.56 -18.70
N TYR A 400 -52.00 -14.07 -19.64
CA TYR A 400 -51.61 -13.93 -21.05
C TYR A 400 -51.03 -12.53 -21.32
N ASP A 401 -49.68 -12.43 -21.41
CA ASP A 401 -48.86 -11.21 -21.67
C ASP A 401 -49.69 -10.05 -22.28
N ALA A 402 -50.00 -10.18 -23.57
CA ALA A 402 -50.51 -9.10 -24.41
C ALA A 402 -51.99 -8.71 -24.19
N THR A 403 -52.66 -9.25 -23.16
CA THR A 403 -54.07 -8.95 -22.87
C THR A 403 -54.47 -8.87 -21.40
N GLU A 404 -53.87 -9.67 -20.53
CA GLU A 404 -54.39 -9.88 -19.16
C GLU A 404 -53.32 -9.73 -18.06
N ASP A 405 -52.04 -9.70 -18.42
CA ASP A 405 -50.95 -9.22 -17.57
C ASP A 405 -50.75 -7.67 -17.70
N ASP A 406 -50.05 -7.09 -16.73
CA ASP A 406 -49.52 -5.71 -16.69
C ASP A 406 -47.98 -5.70 -16.36
N ASP A 407 -47.30 -6.86 -16.21
CA ASP A 407 -45.90 -7.04 -15.71
C ASP A 407 -45.20 -8.29 -16.33
N ASP A 408 -45.02 -8.35 -17.67
CA ASP A 408 -44.75 -9.59 -18.47
C ASP A 408 -43.59 -10.51 -17.95
N ASP A 409 -42.62 -10.03 -17.16
CA ASP A 409 -41.54 -10.84 -16.58
C ASP A 409 -41.48 -10.91 -15.03
N ASN A 410 -42.48 -10.30 -14.37
CA ASN A 410 -42.70 -10.31 -12.92
C ASN A 410 -41.52 -9.76 -12.08
N ASP A 411 -40.67 -8.91 -12.66
CA ASP A 411 -39.54 -8.28 -11.95
C ASP A 411 -39.97 -7.19 -10.94
N SER A 412 -41.27 -6.85 -10.95
CA SER A 412 -41.97 -5.78 -10.21
C SER A 412 -41.97 -4.38 -10.84
N VAL A 413 -41.70 -4.25 -12.15
CA VAL A 413 -41.65 -2.97 -12.89
C VAL A 413 -42.58 -2.94 -14.12
N ASN A 414 -43.85 -3.36 -13.98
CA ASN A 414 -44.96 -3.17 -14.93
C ASN A 414 -44.64 -2.45 -16.27
N ASP A 415 -44.60 -3.17 -17.39
CA ASP A 415 -44.31 -2.70 -18.77
C ASP A 415 -44.68 -1.24 -19.04
N VAL A 416 -45.95 -0.89 -18.79
CA VAL A 416 -46.53 0.40 -19.14
C VAL A 416 -47.34 1.02 -18.02
N ASN A 417 -47.13 2.31 -17.78
CA ASN A 417 -48.08 3.06 -16.96
C ASN A 417 -49.44 3.20 -17.66
N ALA A 418 -50.47 3.52 -16.88
CA ALA A 418 -51.86 3.76 -17.30
C ALA A 418 -52.10 4.90 -18.35
N THR A 419 -51.06 5.40 -19.03
CA THR A 419 -51.17 6.21 -20.25
C THR A 419 -50.60 5.55 -21.51
N GLY A 420 -50.08 4.32 -21.43
CA GLY A 420 -49.47 3.59 -22.54
C GLY A 420 -48.07 4.13 -22.89
N ALA A 421 -47.26 4.39 -21.87
CA ALA A 421 -45.85 4.75 -22.00
C ALA A 421 -45.04 3.79 -21.12
N THR A 422 -43.94 3.29 -21.68
CA THR A 422 -43.06 2.31 -21.04
C THR A 422 -42.53 2.84 -19.70
N LEU A 423 -42.53 1.99 -18.69
CA LEU A 423 -41.85 2.22 -17.42
C LEU A 423 -40.54 1.45 -17.41
N ASP A 424 -40.64 0.15 -17.62
CA ASP A 424 -39.55 -0.76 -17.88
C ASP A 424 -38.84 -0.48 -19.24
N LEU A 425 -37.59 -0.90 -19.32
CA LEU A 425 -36.68 -0.84 -20.46
C LEU A 425 -36.12 -2.22 -20.88
N CYS A 426 -36.31 -3.26 -20.07
CA CYS A 426 -35.82 -4.63 -20.23
C CYS A 426 -36.93 -5.69 -20.01
N PRO A 427 -38.04 -5.72 -20.80
CA PRO A 427 -39.26 -6.53 -20.55
C PRO A 427 -39.09 -8.00 -20.96
N THR A 428 -37.96 -8.58 -20.60
CA THR A 428 -37.60 -10.00 -20.67
C THR A 428 -36.49 -10.30 -19.65
N THR A 429 -36.48 -9.60 -18.51
CA THR A 429 -35.43 -9.69 -17.49
C THR A 429 -35.28 -11.15 -17.02
N PRO A 430 -34.05 -11.66 -16.79
CA PRO A 430 -33.86 -13.07 -16.45
C PRO A 430 -34.59 -13.49 -15.17
N VAL A 431 -35.70 -14.23 -15.33
CA VAL A 431 -36.59 -14.71 -14.25
C VAL A 431 -35.80 -15.20 -13.02
N GLY A 432 -36.01 -14.52 -11.89
CA GLY A 432 -35.27 -14.77 -10.64
C GLY A 432 -34.00 -13.94 -10.43
N ALA A 433 -33.77 -12.89 -11.23
CA ALA A 433 -32.81 -11.83 -10.92
C ALA A 433 -33.10 -11.19 -9.55
N ILE A 434 -32.07 -10.63 -8.89
CA ILE A 434 -32.16 -10.12 -7.51
C ILE A 434 -31.64 -8.67 -7.37
N ASP A 435 -31.30 -8.07 -8.50
CA ASP A 435 -30.43 -6.91 -8.68
C ASP A 435 -31.00 -5.91 -9.72
N VAL A 436 -32.27 -6.12 -10.08
CA VAL A 436 -33.15 -5.26 -10.88
C VAL A 436 -33.25 -3.84 -10.31
N ASP A 437 -33.36 -2.82 -11.17
CA ASP A 437 -33.44 -1.40 -10.78
C ASP A 437 -34.77 -0.70 -11.07
N GLU A 438 -34.81 0.64 -10.99
CA GLU A 438 -36.04 1.43 -11.19
C GLU A 438 -36.54 1.49 -12.65
N PHE A 439 -35.87 0.78 -13.57
CA PHE A 439 -36.22 0.64 -14.99
C PHE A 439 -36.32 -0.82 -15.46
N GLY A 440 -36.44 -1.77 -14.54
CA GLY A 440 -36.66 -3.20 -14.83
C GLY A 440 -35.46 -3.96 -15.41
N CYS A 441 -34.24 -3.42 -15.29
CA CYS A 441 -33.05 -4.03 -15.87
C CYS A 441 -32.13 -4.67 -14.81
N ALA A 442 -31.77 -5.95 -14.98
CA ALA A 442 -30.76 -6.63 -14.18
C ALA A 442 -29.32 -6.16 -14.52
N ALA A 443 -28.33 -6.46 -13.67
CA ALA A 443 -26.92 -6.06 -13.88
C ALA A 443 -26.27 -6.72 -15.12
N VAL A 444 -26.83 -7.82 -15.65
CA VAL A 444 -26.35 -8.46 -16.88
C VAL A 444 -26.72 -7.68 -18.15
N GLU A 445 -27.74 -6.83 -18.08
CA GLU A 445 -28.26 -6.03 -19.20
C GLU A 445 -27.86 -4.54 -19.12
N ARG A 446 -27.26 -4.12 -18.01
CA ARG A 446 -26.80 -2.75 -17.78
C ARG A 446 -25.29 -2.62 -18.00
N ASP A 447 -24.91 -1.45 -18.48
CA ASP A 447 -23.55 -0.95 -18.68
C ASP A 447 -23.59 0.50 -18.15
N SER A 448 -23.34 0.65 -16.85
CA SER A 448 -23.65 1.86 -16.08
C SER A 448 -22.70 3.04 -16.37
N ASP A 449 -21.50 2.78 -16.88
CA ASP A 449 -20.55 3.83 -17.28
C ASP A 449 -20.35 3.95 -18.80
N GLY A 450 -20.60 2.91 -19.60
CA GLY A 450 -20.50 2.91 -21.06
C GLY A 450 -19.19 2.35 -21.62
N ASP A 451 -18.43 1.55 -20.87
CA ASP A 451 -17.17 0.95 -21.32
C ASP A 451 -17.31 -0.32 -22.18
N ASN A 452 -18.54 -0.84 -22.34
CA ASN A 452 -18.94 -2.07 -23.05
C ASN A 452 -18.75 -3.39 -22.28
N VAL A 453 -18.55 -3.35 -20.96
CA VAL A 453 -18.70 -4.45 -20.00
C VAL A 453 -20.04 -4.26 -19.26
N ASN A 454 -20.67 -5.35 -18.80
CA ASN A 454 -21.94 -5.24 -18.05
C ASN A 454 -21.71 -5.27 -16.53
N ASP A 455 -22.58 -4.59 -15.79
CA ASP A 455 -22.50 -4.36 -14.34
C ASP A 455 -22.40 -5.68 -13.52
N LEU A 456 -22.78 -6.84 -14.07
CA LEU A 456 -22.63 -8.15 -13.42
C LEU A 456 -21.18 -8.71 -13.46
N VAL A 457 -20.34 -8.26 -14.40
CA VAL A 457 -18.97 -8.77 -14.59
C VAL A 457 -17.89 -7.68 -14.65
N ASP A 458 -18.27 -6.42 -14.50
CA ASP A 458 -17.38 -5.30 -14.24
C ASP A 458 -16.79 -5.38 -12.81
N GLU A 459 -15.47 -5.23 -12.68
CA GLU A 459 -14.76 -5.14 -11.40
C GLU A 459 -14.41 -3.66 -11.04
N CYS A 460 -14.78 -2.68 -11.87
CA CYS A 460 -14.30 -1.29 -11.84
C CYS A 460 -15.38 -0.17 -12.04
N GLU A 461 -16.61 -0.38 -11.56
CA GLU A 461 -17.76 0.55 -11.62
C GLU A 461 -17.41 2.04 -11.76
N GLY A 462 -17.55 2.62 -12.96
CA GLY A 462 -17.32 4.06 -13.21
C GLY A 462 -16.02 4.40 -13.95
N THR A 463 -15.51 3.49 -14.78
CA THR A 463 -14.35 3.69 -15.63
C THR A 463 -14.51 4.91 -16.55
N PRO A 464 -13.49 5.78 -16.68
CA PRO A 464 -13.57 6.94 -17.56
C PRO A 464 -13.81 6.62 -19.05
N ASN A 465 -14.95 7.09 -19.56
CA ASN A 465 -15.38 6.97 -20.96
C ASN A 465 -14.26 7.17 -21.99
N GLY A 466 -13.99 6.13 -22.78
CA GLY A 466 -13.05 6.18 -23.91
C GLY A 466 -11.60 5.81 -23.59
N LEU A 467 -11.33 5.32 -22.37
CA LEU A 467 -10.12 4.52 -22.09
C LEU A 467 -10.22 3.13 -22.77
N GLN A 468 -9.14 2.36 -22.74
CA GLN A 468 -9.15 0.96 -23.14
C GLN A 468 -9.22 0.08 -21.90
N VAL A 469 -10.26 -0.75 -21.83
CA VAL A 469 -10.53 -1.62 -20.68
C VAL A 469 -10.09 -3.06 -20.93
N ASN A 470 -9.88 -3.79 -19.85
CA ASN A 470 -9.64 -5.23 -19.87
C ASN A 470 -10.98 -6.02 -19.92
N ALA A 471 -10.96 -7.31 -19.62
CA ALA A 471 -12.15 -8.17 -19.72
C ALA A 471 -13.15 -8.04 -18.55
N VAL A 472 -12.89 -7.15 -17.58
CA VAL A 472 -13.69 -6.89 -16.37
C VAL A 472 -13.81 -5.39 -16.08
N GLY A 473 -13.93 -4.58 -17.15
CA GLY A 473 -14.21 -3.13 -17.14
C GLY A 473 -13.07 -2.21 -16.66
N CYS A 474 -11.99 -2.78 -16.13
CA CYS A 474 -10.90 -1.98 -15.59
C CYS A 474 -9.99 -1.41 -16.68
N ALA A 475 -9.73 -0.11 -16.61
CA ALA A 475 -8.73 0.60 -17.40
C ALA A 475 -7.37 0.74 -16.67
N ASP A 476 -6.31 1.04 -17.42
CA ASP A 476 -5.11 1.71 -16.92
C ASP A 476 -5.45 3.21 -16.72
N LEU A 477 -5.22 3.74 -15.52
CA LEU A 477 -5.70 5.07 -15.09
C LEU A 477 -4.62 6.16 -15.05
N ASP A 478 -3.33 5.81 -15.00
CA ASP A 478 -2.22 6.78 -14.98
C ASP A 478 -1.23 6.61 -16.14
N GLY A 479 -1.34 5.52 -16.91
CA GLY A 479 -0.59 5.22 -18.13
C GLY A 479 0.66 4.38 -17.90
N ASP A 480 0.75 3.65 -16.78
CA ASP A 480 1.94 2.88 -16.39
C ASP A 480 2.01 1.48 -17.04
N GLY A 481 0.89 0.98 -17.57
CA GLY A 481 0.74 -0.32 -18.23
C GLY A 481 0.00 -1.39 -17.41
N VAL A 482 -0.39 -1.10 -16.15
CA VAL A 482 -1.15 -2.01 -15.28
C VAL A 482 -2.61 -1.54 -15.17
N PHE A 483 -3.56 -2.49 -15.07
CA PHE A 483 -4.99 -2.20 -14.98
C PHE A 483 -5.44 -2.04 -13.51
N ALA A 484 -6.37 -1.12 -13.26
CA ALA A 484 -6.72 -0.64 -11.92
C ALA A 484 -7.18 -1.71 -10.89
N ASN A 485 -7.66 -2.89 -11.32
CA ASN A 485 -8.01 -3.99 -10.39
C ASN A 485 -6.82 -4.83 -9.91
N VAL A 486 -5.67 -4.74 -10.57
CA VAL A 486 -4.44 -5.47 -10.21
C VAL A 486 -3.25 -4.55 -9.86
N ASP A 487 -3.44 -3.25 -10.05
CA ASP A 487 -2.50 -2.19 -9.72
C ASP A 487 -2.52 -1.85 -8.21
N ILE A 488 -1.36 -1.99 -7.55
CA ILE A 488 -1.18 -1.70 -6.11
C ILE A 488 -0.81 -0.22 -5.89
N CYS A 489 -0.44 0.51 -6.94
CA CYS A 489 0.34 1.74 -6.87
C CYS A 489 -0.18 2.95 -7.67
N ALA A 490 -1.25 2.82 -8.47
CA ALA A 490 -2.31 3.73 -9.00
C ALA A 490 -2.10 5.25 -9.17
N ASN A 491 -0.91 5.78 -8.90
CA ASN A 491 -0.39 7.11 -9.22
C ASN A 491 1.13 6.93 -9.42
N SER A 492 1.51 6.06 -10.35
CA SER A 492 2.88 5.70 -10.71
C SER A 492 3.68 6.92 -11.19
N PRO A 493 4.91 7.14 -10.71
CA PRO A 493 5.69 8.33 -11.04
C PRO A 493 6.29 8.24 -12.45
N SER A 494 5.95 9.20 -13.31
CA SER A 494 6.52 9.31 -14.66
C SER A 494 8.06 9.29 -14.67
N ARG A 495 8.66 8.68 -15.70
CA ARG A 495 10.12 8.46 -15.86
C ARG A 495 10.73 7.48 -14.84
N TRP A 496 9.98 6.51 -14.32
CA TRP A 496 10.52 5.38 -13.54
C TRP A 496 10.19 4.05 -14.22
N SER A 497 10.96 3.01 -13.91
CA SER A 497 10.60 1.66 -14.31
C SER A 497 9.52 1.12 -13.37
N ILE A 498 8.47 0.62 -13.99
CA ILE A 498 7.28 0.06 -13.36
C ILE A 498 7.40 -1.47 -13.39
N ASP A 499 6.91 -2.14 -12.37
CA ASP A 499 6.88 -3.61 -12.31
C ASP A 499 5.46 -4.19 -12.32
N VAL A 500 5.36 -5.53 -12.22
CA VAL A 500 4.11 -6.28 -12.37
C VAL A 500 3.03 -5.95 -11.33
N ASP A 501 3.38 -5.22 -10.27
CA ASP A 501 2.44 -4.78 -9.23
C ASP A 501 1.98 -3.32 -9.43
N GLY A 502 2.33 -2.67 -10.55
CA GLY A 502 2.05 -1.24 -10.83
C GLY A 502 2.99 -0.26 -10.13
N CYS A 503 4.09 -0.74 -9.54
CA CYS A 503 4.86 0.04 -8.57
C CYS A 503 6.29 0.38 -9.05
N ALA A 504 6.64 1.67 -9.04
CA ALA A 504 8.03 2.10 -9.19
C ALA A 504 8.87 1.85 -7.92
N ILE A 505 10.17 1.60 -8.10
CA ILE A 505 11.11 1.34 -6.98
C ILE A 505 11.17 2.48 -5.93
N VAL A 506 10.83 3.71 -6.30
CA VAL A 506 10.75 4.86 -5.38
C VAL A 506 9.55 4.79 -4.41
N GLN A 507 8.44 4.16 -4.83
CA GLN A 507 7.28 3.90 -3.96
C GLN A 507 7.55 2.72 -3.00
N LYS A 508 8.32 1.71 -3.42
CA LYS A 508 8.52 0.48 -2.63
C LYS A 508 9.30 0.71 -1.32
N PRO A 509 9.00 -0.05 -0.24
CA PRO A 509 9.68 0.07 1.05
C PRO A 509 11.11 -0.47 0.99
N VAL A 510 12.06 0.26 1.59
CA VAL A 510 13.46 -0.18 1.70
C VAL A 510 13.57 -1.37 2.65
N GLN A 511 14.17 -2.46 2.17
CA GLN A 511 14.32 -3.68 2.95
C GLN A 511 15.33 -3.54 4.11
N TRP A 512 15.06 -4.22 5.22
CA TRP A 512 15.91 -4.17 6.41
C TRP A 512 17.31 -4.71 6.12
N THR A 513 18.34 -3.99 6.58
CA THR A 513 19.75 -4.34 6.39
C THR A 513 20.42 -4.66 7.72
N SER A 514 20.99 -5.86 7.84
CA SER A 514 21.68 -6.30 9.06
C SER A 514 23.03 -5.60 9.28
N GLY A 515 22.99 -4.38 9.82
CA GLY A 515 24.17 -3.66 10.32
C GLY A 515 24.86 -4.36 11.49
N THR A 516 26.09 -3.94 11.82
CA THR A 516 26.86 -4.53 12.95
C THR A 516 27.38 -3.52 13.97
N THR A 517 27.83 -2.34 13.54
CA THR A 517 28.29 -1.25 14.42
C THR A 517 28.13 0.13 13.75
N VAL A 518 27.63 1.13 14.45
CA VAL A 518 27.67 2.55 14.03
C VAL A 518 28.97 3.21 14.51
N THR A 519 29.83 3.64 13.58
CA THR A 519 31.08 4.35 13.89
C THR A 519 31.03 5.85 13.62
N GLY A 520 30.13 6.29 12.74
CA GLY A 520 29.86 7.70 12.44
C GLY A 520 28.56 7.88 11.64
N PRO A 521 28.31 9.09 11.10
CA PRO A 521 27.18 9.32 10.23
C PRO A 521 27.31 8.57 8.89
N MET A 522 26.17 8.30 8.28
CA MET A 522 25.97 7.46 7.08
C MET A 522 26.21 5.94 7.26
N ASP A 523 26.69 5.47 8.42
CA ASP A 523 26.73 4.03 8.73
C ASP A 523 25.29 3.47 8.93
N VAL A 524 25.07 2.20 8.54
CA VAL A 524 23.79 1.49 8.74
C VAL A 524 23.59 1.16 10.22
N VAL A 525 22.45 1.53 10.78
CA VAL A 525 22.13 1.41 12.21
C VAL A 525 21.62 0.01 12.53
N PRO A 526 22.33 -0.81 13.32
CA PRO A 526 21.83 -2.11 13.76
C PRO A 526 20.63 -1.94 14.70
N THR A 527 19.87 -3.02 14.90
CA THR A 527 18.70 -3.00 15.78
C THR A 527 19.02 -2.50 17.20
N PHE A 528 18.04 -1.87 17.81
CA PHE A 528 18.07 -1.45 19.21
C PHE A 528 16.67 -1.60 19.81
N THR A 529 16.62 -1.80 21.12
CA THR A 529 15.38 -1.93 21.89
C THR A 529 15.40 -0.94 23.03
N VAL A 530 14.34 -0.14 23.17
CA VAL A 530 14.16 0.83 24.25
C VAL A 530 12.77 0.71 24.88
N PRO A 531 12.65 0.79 26.21
CA PRO A 531 11.36 0.93 26.88
C PRO A 531 10.81 2.34 26.59
N THR A 532 9.51 2.42 26.35
CA THR A 532 8.78 3.68 26.23
C THR A 532 7.61 3.71 27.22
N LEU A 533 7.00 4.89 27.42
CA LEU A 533 5.79 5.01 28.26
C LEU A 533 4.60 4.17 27.76
N ASP A 534 4.64 3.72 26.50
CA ASP A 534 3.55 3.06 25.79
C ASP A 534 3.91 1.62 25.36
N GLY A 535 4.99 1.06 25.92
CA GLY A 535 5.42 -0.31 25.68
C GLY A 535 6.93 -0.45 25.46
N THR A 536 7.33 -1.30 24.51
CA THR A 536 8.73 -1.44 24.10
C THR A 536 8.86 -1.20 22.61
N PHE A 537 9.80 -0.35 22.22
CA PHE A 537 10.13 -0.10 20.83
C PHE A 537 11.41 -0.88 20.46
N THR A 538 11.29 -1.86 19.57
CA THR A 538 12.42 -2.51 18.89
C THR A 538 12.47 -2.03 17.46
N PHE A 539 13.63 -1.51 17.04
CA PHE A 539 13.78 -0.83 15.75
C PHE A 539 13.49 -1.73 14.54
N GLN A 540 14.00 -2.97 14.53
CA GLN A 540 13.77 -3.94 13.46
C GLN A 540 12.27 -4.29 13.31
N ASN A 541 11.59 -4.66 14.41
CA ASN A 541 10.15 -4.99 14.41
C ASN A 541 9.22 -3.76 14.20
N LYS A 542 9.79 -2.57 14.00
CA LYS A 542 9.11 -1.30 13.66
C LYS A 542 9.76 -0.60 12.46
N TRP A 543 10.48 -1.37 11.64
CA TRP A 543 11.02 -0.92 10.37
C TRP A 543 9.97 -1.10 9.25
N THR A 544 9.64 -0.01 8.56
CA THR A 544 8.66 -0.02 7.46
C THR A 544 9.29 0.15 6.09
N GLY A 545 10.59 0.50 6.02
CA GLY A 545 11.26 0.90 4.78
C GLY A 545 10.80 2.25 4.18
N SER A 546 9.82 2.90 4.80
CA SER A 546 9.17 4.13 4.32
C SER A 546 9.27 5.30 5.31
N ASP A 547 9.53 5.03 6.59
CA ASP A 547 9.64 6.04 7.64
C ASP A 547 11.08 6.54 7.89
N VAL A 548 11.18 7.71 8.53
CA VAL A 548 12.41 8.32 9.03
C VAL A 548 12.31 8.59 10.53
N TYR A 549 13.41 8.41 11.27
CA TYR A 549 13.38 8.36 12.73
C TYR A 549 14.19 9.53 13.31
N LEU A 550 13.57 10.42 14.08
CA LEU A 550 14.17 11.65 14.63
C LEU A 550 14.23 11.60 16.16
N PHE A 551 15.43 11.74 16.73
CA PHE A 551 15.67 11.67 18.18
C PHE A 551 16.01 13.03 18.77
N MET A 552 15.35 13.35 19.87
CA MET A 552 15.51 14.59 20.62
C MET A 552 15.67 14.27 22.12
N PHE A 553 16.89 14.43 22.62
CA PHE A 553 17.22 14.12 24.02
C PHE A 553 17.36 15.39 24.88
N LYS A 554 16.75 15.40 26.07
CA LYS A 554 17.01 16.41 27.10
C LYS A 554 18.36 16.17 27.79
N TYR A 555 19.04 17.24 28.17
CA TYR A 555 20.29 17.19 28.93
C TYR A 555 20.50 18.46 29.77
N THR A 556 21.01 18.26 31.00
CA THR A 556 21.43 19.27 31.97
C THR A 556 22.80 18.91 32.55
N ASP A 557 23.79 19.78 32.36
CA ASP A 557 25.15 19.58 32.84
C ASP A 557 25.32 19.82 34.35
N SER A 558 26.45 19.38 34.90
CA SER A 558 26.81 19.56 36.31
C SER A 558 27.04 21.02 36.76
N SER A 559 26.99 21.98 35.83
CA SER A 559 27.02 23.43 36.08
C SER A 559 25.64 24.09 35.97
N GLY A 560 24.59 23.35 35.57
CA GLY A 560 23.24 23.83 35.34
C GLY A 560 22.95 24.35 33.92
N ASN A 561 23.86 24.18 32.96
CA ASN A 561 23.59 24.47 31.55
C ASN A 561 22.74 23.34 30.98
N SER A 562 21.66 23.64 30.27
CA SER A 562 20.79 22.61 29.66
C SER A 562 20.33 23.02 28.28
N ASN A 563 19.92 22.06 27.46
CA ASN A 563 19.18 22.34 26.21
C ASN A 563 17.70 22.70 26.46
N SER A 564 17.36 23.11 27.68
CA SER A 564 15.99 23.42 28.13
C SER A 564 15.28 24.47 27.28
N GLY A 565 15.99 25.42 26.68
CA GLY A 565 15.41 26.36 25.71
C GLY A 565 14.81 25.64 24.50
N THR A 566 15.57 24.73 23.91
CA THR A 566 15.15 23.86 22.79
C THR A 566 14.10 22.84 23.21
N TRP A 567 14.22 22.30 24.44
CA TRP A 567 13.20 21.41 25.00
C TRP A 567 11.86 22.13 25.21
N SER A 568 11.87 23.38 25.70
CA SER A 568 10.66 24.17 25.98
C SER A 568 9.92 24.70 24.75
N THR A 569 10.41 24.41 23.54
CA THR A 569 9.73 24.73 22.28
C THR A 569 8.36 24.06 22.22
N ASN A 570 7.39 24.74 21.61
CA ASN A 570 6.03 24.26 21.43
C ASN A 570 6.01 22.94 20.63
N PRO A 571 5.78 21.76 21.26
CA PRO A 571 5.83 20.50 20.54
C PRO A 571 4.74 20.42 19.47
N GLY A 572 3.55 20.97 19.72
CA GLY A 572 2.47 20.99 18.74
C GLY A 572 2.80 21.79 17.47
N THR A 573 3.66 22.82 17.52
CA THR A 573 4.13 23.50 16.29
C THR A 573 5.27 22.71 15.63
N PHE A 574 6.08 22.01 16.43
CA PHE A 574 7.18 21.18 15.93
C PHE A 574 6.65 19.97 15.14
N ILE A 575 5.72 19.22 15.74
CA ILE A 575 5.09 18.03 15.17
C ILE A 575 4.37 18.35 13.85
N ARG A 576 3.58 19.43 13.81
CA ARG A 576 2.87 19.90 12.59
C ARG A 576 3.80 20.32 11.44
N ASN A 577 5.10 20.49 11.69
CA ASN A 577 6.09 20.85 10.67
C ASN A 577 6.93 19.64 10.20
N LEU A 578 6.74 18.45 10.79
CA LEU A 578 7.42 17.22 10.36
C LEU A 578 6.70 16.57 9.17
N PRO A 579 7.41 15.84 8.29
CA PRO A 579 6.81 14.90 7.35
C PRO A 579 5.97 13.82 8.05
N ASP A 580 4.90 13.38 7.41
CA ASP A 580 3.98 12.36 7.95
C ASP A 580 4.66 11.00 8.19
N ASN A 581 5.70 10.66 7.42
CA ASN A 581 6.52 9.46 7.60
C ASN A 581 7.60 9.60 8.70
N THR A 582 7.43 10.51 9.67
CA THR A 582 8.41 10.70 10.75
C THR A 582 8.00 9.96 12.01
N HIS A 583 8.93 9.21 12.62
CA HIS A 583 8.84 8.79 14.01
C HIS A 583 9.65 9.74 14.90
N LEU A 584 9.04 10.31 15.94
CA LEU A 584 9.65 11.32 16.82
C LEU A 584 9.91 10.75 18.21
N PHE A 585 11.18 10.63 18.60
CA PHE A 585 11.60 10.11 19.90
C PHE A 585 12.02 11.22 20.84
N TYR A 586 11.37 11.26 22.01
CA TYR A 586 11.81 12.05 23.16
C TYR A 586 12.55 11.14 24.16
N GLY A 587 13.73 11.57 24.61
CA GLY A 587 14.50 10.90 25.68
C GLY A 587 15.20 11.91 26.61
N SER A 588 15.91 11.44 27.63
CA SER A 588 16.65 12.32 28.56
C SER A 588 17.92 11.66 29.10
N PHE A 589 19.02 12.41 29.15
CA PHE A 589 20.27 12.06 29.83
C PHE A 589 20.29 12.46 31.32
N ASP A 590 19.23 13.14 31.79
CA ASP A 590 19.16 13.58 33.18
C ASP A 590 18.66 12.44 34.08
N SER A 591 19.13 12.39 35.33
CA SER A 591 18.62 11.44 36.33
C SER A 591 17.14 11.66 36.72
N SER A 592 16.50 12.68 36.14
CA SER A 592 15.06 12.94 36.18
C SER A 592 14.26 12.35 35.00
N TYR A 593 14.88 11.57 34.10
CA TYR A 593 14.34 11.15 32.79
C TYR A 593 12.83 10.84 32.79
N HIS A 594 12.35 9.96 33.66
CA HIS A 594 10.95 9.57 33.78
C HIS A 594 10.01 10.79 33.96
N ASN A 595 10.38 11.73 34.83
CA ASN A 595 9.61 12.95 35.07
C ASN A 595 9.72 13.94 33.90
N ASP A 596 10.87 13.99 33.22
CA ASP A 596 11.06 14.84 32.04
C ASP A 596 10.22 14.39 30.85
N ILE A 597 10.04 13.06 30.73
CA ILE A 597 9.35 12.39 29.63
C ILE A 597 7.84 12.33 29.86
N LEU A 598 7.38 12.08 31.10
CA LEU A 598 5.98 12.32 31.48
C LEU A 598 5.55 13.79 31.28
N SER A 599 6.41 14.74 31.69
CA SER A 599 6.19 16.17 31.49
C SER A 599 6.15 16.54 30.00
N ARG A 600 6.97 15.89 29.16
CA ARG A 600 6.93 16.05 27.70
C ARG A 600 5.62 15.50 27.11
N LYS A 601 5.21 14.27 27.46
CA LYS A 601 3.99 13.64 26.93
C LYS A 601 2.77 14.53 27.21
N SER A 602 2.63 15.00 28.45
CA SER A 602 1.56 15.94 28.83
C SER A 602 1.60 17.28 28.07
N ASP A 603 2.76 17.79 27.67
CA ASP A 603 2.87 19.01 26.86
C ASP A 603 2.63 18.78 25.35
N VAL A 604 2.64 17.53 24.88
CA VAL A 604 2.20 17.14 23.52
C VAL A 604 0.68 17.00 23.50
N GLU A 605 0.12 16.16 24.38
CA GLU A 605 -1.32 15.94 24.56
C GLU A 605 -2.09 17.26 24.77
N ALA A 606 -1.54 18.19 25.56
CA ALA A 606 -2.17 19.49 25.80
C ALA A 606 -2.15 20.46 24.58
N ARG A 607 -1.62 20.05 23.42
CA ARG A 607 -1.37 20.93 22.25
C ARG A 607 -1.65 20.33 20.88
N LEU A 608 -1.90 19.04 20.79
CA LEU A 608 -2.57 18.42 19.64
C LEU A 608 -4.10 18.54 19.81
N ASN A 609 -4.84 18.09 18.81
CA ASN A 609 -6.28 17.86 18.90
C ASN A 609 -6.59 16.41 18.51
N PRO A 610 -7.77 15.84 18.78
CA PRO A 610 -8.03 14.41 18.61
C PRO A 610 -7.66 13.83 17.24
N SER A 611 -7.87 14.57 16.15
CA SER A 611 -7.51 14.11 14.79
C SER A 611 -5.99 14.19 14.51
N GLU A 612 -5.27 15.05 15.22
CA GLU A 612 -3.80 15.06 15.20
C GLU A 612 -3.22 14.01 16.16
N GLU A 613 -3.89 13.71 17.26
CA GLU A 613 -3.50 12.62 18.17
C GLU A 613 -3.64 11.27 17.45
N GLU A 614 -4.77 11.03 16.77
CA GLU A 614 -5.01 9.88 15.90
C GLU A 614 -3.99 9.78 14.75
N LYS A 615 -3.67 10.88 14.05
CA LYS A 615 -2.66 10.90 12.98
C LYS A 615 -1.23 10.59 13.47
N TRP A 616 -0.89 10.94 14.71
CA TRP A 616 0.45 10.78 15.29
C TRP A 616 0.57 9.61 16.28
N ASP A 617 -0.48 8.80 16.42
CA ASP A 617 -0.43 7.55 17.19
C ASP A 617 0.57 6.57 16.59
N GLY A 618 1.22 5.79 17.44
CA GLY A 618 2.33 4.91 17.06
C GLY A 618 3.58 5.60 16.50
N ARG A 619 3.57 6.93 16.28
CA ARG A 619 4.67 7.71 15.66
C ARG A 619 5.44 8.57 16.66
N ILE A 620 4.83 8.99 17.77
CA ILE A 620 5.53 9.74 18.84
C ILE A 620 5.91 8.81 19.98
N HIS A 621 7.21 8.75 20.31
CA HIS A 621 7.78 7.80 21.26
C HIS A 621 8.45 8.50 22.44
N TYR A 622 8.24 7.93 23.63
CA TYR A 622 8.62 8.53 24.92
C TYR A 622 9.54 7.57 25.67
N ILE A 623 10.86 7.64 25.43
CA ILE A 623 11.86 6.70 25.98
C ILE A 623 11.96 6.86 27.50
N ASP A 624 11.55 5.84 28.26
CA ASP A 624 11.55 5.87 29.73
C ASP A 624 12.77 5.17 30.34
N MET A 625 13.96 5.63 29.92
CA MET A 625 15.23 5.29 30.54
C MET A 625 16.23 6.44 30.41
N ASP A 626 17.24 6.47 31.29
CA ASP A 626 18.41 7.33 31.15
C ASP A 626 19.15 6.96 29.85
N ALA A 627 19.15 7.91 28.91
CA ALA A 627 19.71 7.75 27.57
C ALA A 627 21.21 7.37 27.56
N SER A 628 21.93 7.62 28.66
CA SER A 628 23.32 7.19 28.87
C SER A 628 23.50 5.67 28.87
N ASN A 629 22.41 4.90 29.04
CA ASN A 629 22.44 3.44 29.17
C ASN A 629 21.79 2.71 27.99
N ILE A 630 21.36 3.43 26.94
CA ILE A 630 20.80 2.83 25.72
C ILE A 630 21.88 1.99 25.03
N GLN A 631 21.48 0.85 24.45
CA GLN A 631 22.35 -0.10 23.76
C GLN A 631 21.86 -0.35 22.32
N GLY A 632 22.55 -1.19 21.56
CA GLY A 632 22.31 -1.36 20.11
C GLY A 632 22.67 -0.09 19.33
N GLY A 633 22.18 0.02 18.09
CA GLY A 633 22.56 1.09 17.16
C GLY A 633 22.36 2.51 17.71
N LEU A 634 21.26 2.78 18.42
CA LEU A 634 21.01 4.09 19.05
C LEU A 634 22.03 4.40 20.16
N GLY A 635 22.45 3.41 20.93
CA GLY A 635 23.50 3.57 21.95
C GLY A 635 24.88 3.85 21.36
N GLU A 636 25.17 3.27 20.19
CA GLU A 636 26.40 3.55 19.43
C GLU A 636 26.37 4.94 18.79
N MET A 637 25.24 5.38 18.21
CA MET A 637 25.05 6.75 17.73
C MET A 637 25.28 7.76 18.86
N ILE A 638 24.67 7.55 20.04
CA ILE A 638 24.86 8.36 21.25
C ILE A 638 26.33 8.39 21.70
N SER A 639 27.07 7.29 21.53
CA SER A 639 28.47 7.18 21.96
C SER A 639 29.47 7.80 20.99
N ASN A 640 29.19 7.77 19.69
CA ASN A 640 30.16 8.09 18.63
C ASN A 640 29.89 9.43 17.92
N PHE A 641 28.69 10.02 18.05
CA PHE A 641 28.36 11.29 17.41
C PHE A 641 28.89 12.51 18.18
N ASN A 642 29.29 13.56 17.45
CA ASN A 642 29.75 14.83 18.03
C ASN A 642 28.63 15.61 18.77
N SER A 643 27.36 15.35 18.45
CA SER A 643 26.19 16.02 19.01
C SER A 643 25.08 15.02 19.35
N PRO A 644 25.22 14.22 20.42
CA PRO A 644 24.32 13.10 20.72
C PRO A 644 22.91 13.50 21.23
N PHE A 645 22.55 14.78 21.12
CA PHE A 645 21.28 15.32 21.61
C PHE A 645 20.18 15.41 20.52
N PHE A 646 20.59 15.49 19.25
CA PHE A 646 19.71 15.66 18.08
C PHE A 646 20.32 14.89 16.90
N MET A 647 19.68 13.79 16.51
CA MET A 647 20.17 12.83 15.51
C MET A 647 18.97 12.13 14.86
N GLY A 648 19.19 11.36 13.79
CA GLY A 648 18.15 10.51 13.24
C GLY A 648 18.65 9.36 12.38
N ILE A 649 17.71 8.73 11.70
CA ILE A 649 17.92 7.61 10.78
C ILE A 649 17.08 7.87 9.52
N ASP A 650 17.67 7.77 8.33
CA ASP A 650 16.96 7.93 7.05
C ASP A 650 16.28 6.62 6.56
N ARG A 651 15.49 6.70 5.48
CA ARG A 651 14.82 5.53 4.85
C ARG A 651 15.78 4.41 4.43
N PHE A 652 17.09 4.67 4.34
CA PHE A 652 18.11 3.64 4.07
C PHE A 652 18.74 3.05 5.34
N GLN A 653 18.11 3.27 6.50
CA GLN A 653 18.57 2.80 7.81
C GLN A 653 19.90 3.43 8.25
N ARG A 654 20.31 4.58 7.68
CA ARG A 654 21.63 5.18 7.91
C ARG A 654 21.58 6.28 8.97
N ALA A 655 22.59 6.33 9.83
CA ALA A 655 22.69 7.30 10.92
C ALA A 655 22.90 8.74 10.41
N ARG A 656 22.05 9.69 10.82
CA ARG A 656 22.03 11.09 10.36
C ARG A 656 22.40 12.07 11.48
N ASP A 657 23.40 12.92 11.24
CA ASP A 657 23.85 13.97 12.17
C ASP A 657 23.25 15.34 11.79
N THR A 658 22.65 16.03 12.78
CA THR A 658 21.87 17.25 12.55
C THR A 658 22.75 18.50 12.42
N GLY A 659 22.27 19.48 11.67
CA GLY A 659 23.00 20.72 11.38
C GLY A 659 22.86 21.81 12.45
N SER A 660 23.23 23.02 12.05
CA SER A 660 23.15 24.25 12.83
C SER A 660 21.73 24.83 12.88
N ILE A 661 21.12 24.84 14.07
CA ILE A 661 19.87 25.57 14.37
C ILE A 661 20.04 27.10 14.51
N TYR A 662 21.15 27.68 14.06
CA TYR A 662 21.33 29.14 14.06
C TYR A 662 20.57 29.78 12.90
N ALA A 663 19.44 30.41 13.21
CA ALA A 663 18.62 31.14 12.24
C ALA A 663 19.28 32.48 11.89
N TRP A 664 19.93 32.54 10.72
CA TRP A 664 20.70 33.70 10.26
C TRP A 664 19.88 34.99 10.08
N ILE A 665 18.56 34.86 9.94
CA ILE A 665 17.62 35.97 9.74
C ILE A 665 17.33 36.69 11.07
N SER A 666 17.08 35.94 12.15
CA SER A 666 16.85 36.47 13.51
C SER A 666 18.15 36.70 14.28
N GLN A 667 19.24 36.06 13.85
CA GLN A 667 20.54 36.00 14.53
C GLN A 667 20.50 35.30 15.89
N THR A 668 19.52 34.42 16.09
CA THR A 668 19.36 33.56 17.28
C THR A 668 19.29 32.09 16.89
N ASN A 669 19.44 31.18 17.85
CA ASN A 669 19.05 29.79 17.62
C ASN A 669 17.53 29.71 17.50
N ASP A 670 17.02 28.91 16.57
CA ASP A 670 15.61 28.57 16.45
C ASP A 670 15.43 27.04 16.40
N PRO A 671 14.87 26.42 17.46
CA PRO A 671 14.62 24.98 17.54
C PRO A 671 13.78 24.37 16.42
N PHE A 672 12.94 25.14 15.71
CA PHE A 672 12.13 24.59 14.61
C PHE A 672 12.98 24.15 13.43
N HIS A 673 14.22 24.61 13.31
CA HIS A 673 15.15 24.17 12.26
C HIS A 673 15.34 22.64 12.21
N TYR A 674 15.22 21.92 13.33
CA TYR A 674 15.33 20.45 13.32
C TYR A 674 14.23 19.76 12.49
N THR A 675 13.07 20.39 12.26
CA THR A 675 12.02 19.78 11.43
C THR A 675 12.42 19.69 9.95
N TYR A 676 13.34 20.54 9.49
CA TYR A 676 13.89 20.48 8.13
C TYR A 676 14.80 19.27 7.88
N GLU A 677 15.26 18.57 8.93
CA GLU A 677 16.15 17.41 8.76
C GLU A 677 15.41 16.21 8.11
N PRO A 678 14.26 15.72 8.63
CA PRO A 678 13.41 14.77 7.91
C PRO A 678 13.01 15.19 6.49
N HIS A 679 12.66 16.47 6.25
CA HIS A 679 12.35 16.96 4.89
C HIS A 679 13.55 16.79 3.94
N GLN A 680 14.77 17.13 4.40
CA GLN A 680 15.99 16.88 3.63
C GLN A 680 16.23 15.38 3.40
N TRP A 681 16.02 14.53 4.41
CA TRP A 681 16.30 13.09 4.28
C TRP A 681 15.32 12.39 3.32
N ASN A 682 14.07 12.86 3.25
CA ASN A 682 13.11 12.47 2.24
C ASN A 682 13.50 13.01 0.85
N ALA A 683 13.93 14.27 0.73
CA ALA A 683 14.40 14.85 -0.53
C ALA A 683 15.72 14.23 -1.06
N GLU A 684 16.53 13.62 -0.18
CA GLU A 684 17.68 12.78 -0.56
C GLU A 684 17.28 11.37 -0.98
N PHE A 685 16.05 10.91 -0.72
CA PHE A 685 15.65 9.53 -1.03
C PHE A 685 15.61 9.28 -2.55
N GLU A 686 14.94 10.16 -3.30
CA GLU A 686 14.78 10.03 -4.74
C GLU A 686 16.14 10.01 -5.49
N PRO A 687 17.08 10.96 -5.28
CA PRO A 687 18.45 10.88 -5.83
C PRO A 687 19.20 9.58 -5.54
N GLU A 688 19.01 9.02 -4.35
CA GLU A 688 19.76 7.86 -3.87
C GLU A 688 19.15 6.53 -4.32
N ILE A 689 17.82 6.44 -4.49
CA ILE A 689 17.15 5.24 -5.03
C ILE A 689 17.22 5.19 -6.56
N ARG A 690 17.28 6.34 -7.25
CA ARG A 690 17.32 6.46 -8.72
C ARG A 690 18.33 5.52 -9.38
N GLN A 691 19.55 5.48 -8.85
CA GLN A 691 20.66 4.64 -9.31
C GLN A 691 20.46 3.11 -9.17
N TYR A 692 19.28 2.65 -8.71
CA TYR A 692 18.88 1.24 -8.62
C TYR A 692 17.65 0.90 -9.46
N ASP A 693 17.08 1.88 -10.19
CA ASP A 693 15.99 1.66 -11.16
C ASP A 693 16.49 0.79 -12.34
N SER A 694 15.70 -0.20 -12.75
CA SER A 694 16.06 -1.21 -13.76
C SER A 694 16.18 -0.67 -15.19
N GLY A 695 15.61 0.51 -15.48
CA GLY A 695 15.67 1.21 -16.76
C GLY A 695 16.81 2.23 -16.84
N ILE A 696 17.71 2.25 -15.85
CA ILE A 696 18.81 3.22 -15.77
C ILE A 696 20.18 2.56 -15.89
N GLU A 697 20.90 2.91 -16.95
CA GLU A 697 22.27 2.50 -17.19
C GLU A 697 23.27 3.47 -16.55
N VAL A 698 24.13 2.96 -15.66
CA VAL A 698 24.93 3.78 -14.74
C VAL A 698 26.42 3.78 -15.10
N VAL A 699 26.93 4.92 -15.57
CA VAL A 699 28.36 5.13 -15.90
C VAL A 699 29.04 5.97 -14.81
N THR A 700 29.84 5.31 -13.97
CA THR A 700 30.55 5.96 -12.84
C THR A 700 31.83 6.68 -13.28
N LEU A 701 31.98 7.95 -12.89
CA LEU A 701 33.17 8.79 -13.16
C LEU A 701 34.08 8.97 -11.92
N TYR A 702 33.47 9.04 -10.73
CA TYR A 702 34.14 9.04 -9.44
C TYR A 702 33.34 8.13 -8.49
N ASP A 703 34.02 7.33 -7.68
CA ASP A 703 33.42 6.42 -6.69
C ASP A 703 34.11 6.62 -5.34
N PHE A 704 33.49 7.41 -4.46
CA PHE A 704 34.02 7.85 -3.16
C PHE A 704 35.52 8.28 -3.20
N GLU A 705 35.91 9.04 -4.23
CA GLU A 705 37.31 9.36 -4.52
C GLU A 705 37.74 10.77 -4.10
N ARG A 706 38.88 10.87 -3.42
CA ARG A 706 39.37 12.12 -2.82
C ARG A 706 39.66 13.25 -3.82
N HIS A 707 38.90 14.34 -3.73
CA HIS A 707 39.31 15.66 -4.20
C HIS A 707 40.12 16.39 -3.12
N SER A 708 41.31 16.87 -3.49
CA SER A 708 42.26 17.43 -2.51
C SER A 708 41.82 18.77 -1.90
N GLY A 709 41.15 19.62 -2.67
CA GLY A 709 40.61 20.92 -2.24
C GLY A 709 41.63 21.87 -1.60
N GLY A 710 41.14 22.97 -1.03
CA GLY A 710 41.94 23.91 -0.26
C GLY A 710 41.48 25.37 -0.32
N TRP A 711 42.30 26.25 0.24
CA TRP A 711 42.04 27.70 0.27
C TRP A 711 42.26 28.37 -1.10
N GLY A 712 41.28 28.24 -2.00
CA GLY A 712 41.17 29.00 -3.25
C GLY A 712 40.44 28.28 -4.38
N ALA A 713 39.89 29.02 -5.35
CA ALA A 713 39.01 28.48 -6.40
C ALA A 713 39.71 27.74 -7.57
N ASN A 714 40.91 27.19 -7.36
CA ASN A 714 41.79 26.64 -8.42
C ASN A 714 42.24 25.18 -8.20
N HIS A 715 41.56 24.43 -7.33
CA HIS A 715 41.79 22.98 -7.23
C HIS A 715 41.04 22.25 -8.36
N ASN A 716 41.68 21.22 -8.93
CA ASN A 716 41.18 20.51 -10.10
C ASN A 716 41.49 19.01 -9.97
N SER A 717 40.47 18.16 -10.04
CA SER A 717 40.60 16.72 -10.27
C SER A 717 40.34 16.40 -11.74
N TYR A 718 40.95 15.33 -12.25
CA TYR A 718 40.71 14.83 -13.61
C TYR A 718 40.43 13.33 -13.56
N ARG A 719 39.42 12.88 -14.29
CA ARG A 719 39.08 11.46 -14.51
C ARG A 719 38.65 11.23 -15.94
N ASN A 720 38.65 9.97 -16.35
CA ASN A 720 38.11 9.51 -17.61
C ASN A 720 36.89 8.61 -17.30
N ALA A 721 35.89 8.64 -18.16
CA ALA A 721 34.81 7.65 -18.21
C ALA A 721 34.67 7.17 -19.65
N THR A 722 34.19 5.94 -19.82
CA THR A 722 33.95 5.33 -21.13
C THR A 722 32.46 5.03 -21.25
N PHE A 723 31.82 5.56 -22.28
CA PHE A 723 30.39 5.40 -22.54
C PHE A 723 30.17 4.19 -23.44
N ALA A 724 30.36 3.00 -22.85
CA ALA A 724 30.08 1.71 -23.48
C ALA A 724 28.79 1.15 -22.86
N LEU A 725 27.65 1.65 -23.33
CA LEU A 725 26.31 1.25 -22.90
C LEU A 725 25.87 -0.03 -23.65
N PRO A 726 24.83 -0.77 -23.18
CA PRO A 726 24.34 -1.96 -23.88
C PRO A 726 23.67 -1.64 -25.23
N GLU A 727 23.03 -0.48 -25.33
CA GLU A 727 22.51 0.08 -26.58
C GLU A 727 23.38 1.26 -27.05
N ASN A 728 23.19 1.70 -28.29
CA ASN A 728 23.80 2.95 -28.76
C ASN A 728 23.21 4.13 -27.98
N LEU A 729 24.01 5.16 -27.70
CA LEU A 729 23.59 6.41 -27.08
C LEU A 729 22.39 7.06 -27.77
N SER A 730 22.10 6.72 -29.04
CA SER A 730 20.98 7.24 -29.83
C SER A 730 19.58 6.72 -29.46
N SER A 731 19.43 5.66 -28.65
CA SER A 731 18.12 5.22 -28.13
C SER A 731 17.73 5.95 -26.84
N TYR A 732 18.70 6.32 -26.01
CA TYR A 732 18.50 7.08 -24.78
C TYR A 732 18.00 8.50 -25.07
N ASP A 733 17.00 8.97 -24.32
CA ASP A 733 16.46 10.33 -24.40
C ASP A 733 16.84 11.18 -23.18
N THR A 734 17.21 10.54 -22.08
CA THR A 734 17.40 11.16 -20.76
C THR A 734 18.80 10.91 -20.22
N LEU A 735 19.42 11.96 -19.66
CA LEU A 735 20.71 11.90 -18.96
C LEU A 735 20.64 12.71 -17.68
N GLU A 736 20.79 12.01 -16.55
CA GLU A 736 20.86 12.61 -15.22
C GLU A 736 22.25 12.43 -14.62
N VAL A 737 22.64 13.30 -13.70
CA VAL A 737 23.91 13.17 -12.95
C VAL A 737 23.64 13.11 -11.46
N PHE A 738 23.97 11.97 -10.87
CA PHE A 738 24.11 11.85 -9.42
C PHE A 738 25.48 12.37 -8.99
N HIS A 739 25.50 13.28 -8.01
CA HIS A 739 26.72 13.79 -7.39
C HIS A 739 26.57 13.80 -5.86
N GLU A 740 27.41 13.03 -5.19
CA GLU A 740 27.66 13.15 -3.76
C GLU A 740 29.00 13.87 -3.54
N HIS A 741 28.97 14.92 -2.73
CA HIS A 741 30.18 15.56 -2.19
C HIS A 741 30.33 15.21 -0.70
N ALA A 742 30.92 14.05 -0.44
CA ALA A 742 31.16 13.57 0.92
C ALA A 742 32.28 14.38 1.62
N CYS A 743 32.17 14.49 2.93
CA CYS A 743 33.12 15.16 3.79
C CYS A 743 34.15 14.19 4.37
N GLU A 744 35.32 14.74 4.73
CA GLU A 744 36.31 14.02 5.53
C GLU A 744 35.67 13.60 6.86
N GLU A 745 35.84 12.34 7.27
CA GLU A 745 35.23 11.78 8.50
C GLU A 745 33.68 11.74 8.47
N ARG A 746 33.03 11.81 7.28
CA ARG A 746 31.56 11.76 7.05
C ARG A 746 30.74 12.70 7.98
N SER A 747 31.33 13.78 8.47
CA SER A 747 30.79 14.56 9.59
C SER A 747 30.61 16.04 9.28
N ASN A 748 29.56 16.62 9.88
CA ASN A 748 29.32 18.05 9.92
C ASN A 748 30.55 18.82 10.46
N ARG A 749 30.68 20.09 10.08
CA ARG A 749 31.83 20.93 10.47
C ARG A 749 31.96 21.08 11.99
N TYR A 750 33.07 20.61 12.56
CA TYR A 750 33.38 20.72 13.99
C TYR A 750 34.77 21.31 14.26
N GLN A 751 35.00 21.87 15.45
CA GLN A 751 36.33 22.35 15.86
C GLN A 751 37.10 21.26 16.62
N LYS A 752 38.34 20.98 16.20
CA LYS A 752 39.23 20.02 16.87
C LYS A 752 39.90 20.65 18.09
N SER A 753 40.37 19.82 19.03
CA SER A 753 40.94 20.25 20.31
C SER A 753 42.26 21.03 20.23
N ASP A 754 42.91 21.05 19.06
CA ASP A 754 44.08 21.90 18.75
C ASP A 754 43.71 23.28 18.19
N GLY A 755 42.41 23.54 17.99
CA GLY A 755 41.87 24.77 17.42
C GLY A 755 41.68 24.74 15.89
N SER A 756 42.10 23.67 15.21
CA SER A 756 41.78 23.42 13.80
C SER A 756 40.33 22.98 13.61
N TYR A 757 39.89 22.70 12.38
CA TYR A 757 38.52 22.24 12.09
C TYR A 757 38.52 20.91 11.34
N GLY A 758 37.61 20.02 11.74
CA GLY A 758 37.31 18.73 11.13
C GLY A 758 36.01 18.74 10.35
N GLY A 759 35.66 17.56 9.83
CA GLY A 759 34.47 17.40 9.00
C GLY A 759 34.50 18.25 7.74
N CYS A 760 33.32 18.71 7.35
CA CYS A 760 33.07 19.51 6.16
C CYS A 760 33.78 20.88 6.12
N HIS A 761 33.98 21.36 4.88
CA HIS A 761 34.52 22.70 4.62
C HIS A 761 33.45 23.79 4.82
N GLU A 762 33.87 25.04 5.04
CA GLU A 762 33.03 26.07 5.67
C GLU A 762 32.29 27.02 4.72
N TRP A 763 32.47 26.89 3.40
CA TRP A 763 32.00 27.85 2.39
C TRP A 763 31.30 27.18 1.22
N ASP A 764 30.31 27.90 0.69
CA ASP A 764 29.49 27.61 -0.48
C ASP A 764 30.19 27.97 -1.80
N TYR A 765 31.20 27.19 -2.18
CA TYR A 765 31.85 27.39 -3.47
C TYR A 765 31.07 26.79 -4.62
N LEU A 766 31.07 27.51 -5.75
CA LEU A 766 30.90 26.97 -7.08
C LEU A 766 31.80 25.75 -7.32
N ALA A 767 31.17 24.60 -7.56
CA ALA A 767 31.79 23.41 -8.15
C ALA A 767 31.34 23.29 -9.61
N HIS A 768 32.26 22.85 -10.49
CA HIS A 768 31.97 22.66 -11.91
C HIS A 768 32.56 21.34 -12.38
N LEU A 769 31.82 20.61 -13.22
CA LEU A 769 32.34 19.54 -14.05
C LEU A 769 32.52 20.10 -15.47
N TYR A 770 33.75 20.06 -15.97
CA TYR A 770 34.05 20.41 -17.36
C TYR A 770 34.34 19.15 -18.15
N ILE A 771 33.78 19.04 -19.35
CA ILE A 771 34.16 18.00 -20.32
C ILE A 771 35.38 18.48 -21.12
N CYS A 772 36.19 17.55 -21.61
CA CYS A 772 37.39 17.85 -22.41
C CYS A 772 37.17 17.52 -23.90
N ASP A 773 37.82 18.27 -24.79
CA ASP A 773 37.71 18.10 -26.24
C ASP A 773 38.08 16.66 -26.64
N ALA A 774 37.28 16.02 -27.51
CA ALA A 774 37.48 14.64 -27.93
C ALA A 774 38.87 14.42 -28.58
N ASP A 775 39.24 15.27 -29.55
CA ASP A 775 40.55 15.24 -30.22
C ASP A 775 41.71 15.71 -29.32
N ASN A 776 41.43 16.34 -28.17
CA ASN A 776 42.46 17.01 -27.36
C ASN A 776 42.09 17.13 -25.89
N SER A 777 42.19 16.02 -25.15
CA SER A 777 41.95 15.94 -23.70
C SER A 777 42.90 16.78 -22.80
N SER A 778 43.68 17.70 -23.37
CA SER A 778 44.38 18.78 -22.65
C SER A 778 43.59 20.09 -22.61
N VAL A 779 42.56 20.25 -23.46
CA VAL A 779 41.60 21.35 -23.42
C VAL A 779 40.34 20.83 -22.74
N CYS A 780 39.93 21.53 -21.68
CA CYS A 780 38.70 21.24 -20.93
C CYS A 780 38.08 22.61 -20.63
N GLY A 781 37.40 23.17 -21.64
CA GLY A 781 36.83 24.52 -21.60
C GLY A 781 35.34 24.49 -21.31
N THR A 782 34.62 23.64 -22.04
CA THR A 782 33.16 23.46 -22.03
C THR A 782 32.64 23.05 -20.66
N GLU A 783 31.70 23.84 -20.13
CA GLU A 783 31.02 23.48 -18.90
C GLU A 783 30.01 22.36 -19.19
N PHE A 784 30.09 21.26 -18.44
CA PHE A 784 29.16 20.14 -18.54
C PHE A 784 28.10 20.23 -17.44
N MET A 785 28.52 20.67 -16.24
CA MET A 785 27.61 20.81 -15.09
C MET A 785 28.16 21.75 -14.00
N ARG A 786 27.26 22.29 -13.16
CA ARG A 786 27.56 23.20 -12.05
C ARG A 786 26.74 22.84 -10.80
N TRP A 787 27.35 22.98 -9.62
CA TRP A 787 26.69 22.89 -8.31
C TRP A 787 27.16 24.03 -7.40
N ILE A 788 26.39 24.34 -6.37
CA ILE A 788 26.88 25.14 -5.24
C ILE A 788 27.04 24.26 -4.02
N THR A 789 28.27 24.12 -3.54
CA THR A 789 28.55 23.32 -2.34
C THR A 789 27.95 23.93 -1.07
N THR A 790 27.87 23.11 -0.02
CA THR A 790 27.28 23.39 1.29
C THR A 790 28.18 24.19 2.23
N TYR A 791 27.58 24.94 3.15
CA TYR A 791 28.28 25.46 4.34
C TYR A 791 28.38 24.38 5.44
N GLY A 792 29.41 23.54 5.40
CA GLY A 792 29.76 22.70 6.56
C GLY A 792 28.90 21.44 6.79
N ARG A 793 28.17 20.96 5.77
CA ARG A 793 27.47 19.66 5.75
C ARG A 793 27.84 18.86 4.49
N GLU A 794 27.48 17.58 4.41
CA GLU A 794 27.54 16.83 3.14
C GLU A 794 26.44 17.31 2.18
N GLY A 795 26.49 16.90 0.91
CA GLY A 795 25.41 17.12 -0.05
C GLY A 795 25.34 16.03 -1.10
N ARG A 796 24.12 15.68 -1.50
CA ARG A 796 23.77 14.72 -2.56
C ARG A 796 22.77 15.41 -3.49
N TRP A 797 22.96 15.26 -4.79
CA TRP A 797 22.09 15.86 -5.79
C TRP A 797 21.93 14.92 -6.98
N LEU A 798 20.73 14.91 -7.54
CA LEU A 798 20.41 14.39 -8.87
C LEU A 798 19.96 15.58 -9.73
N THR A 799 20.43 15.67 -10.97
CA THR A 799 20.05 16.74 -11.89
C THR A 799 19.91 16.23 -13.30
N ASP A 800 18.79 16.55 -13.94
CA ASP A 800 18.57 16.37 -15.37
C ASP A 800 19.49 17.32 -16.16
N ILE A 801 20.32 16.73 -17.03
CA ILE A 801 21.14 17.43 -18.04
C ILE A 801 20.96 16.79 -19.43
N SER A 802 19.80 16.18 -19.68
CA SER A 802 19.43 15.53 -20.96
C SER A 802 19.69 16.40 -22.19
N PRO A 803 19.51 17.75 -22.16
CA PRO A 803 19.85 18.59 -23.31
C PRO A 803 21.34 18.63 -23.65
N TYR A 804 22.23 18.09 -22.81
CA TYR A 804 23.68 17.98 -23.05
C TYR A 804 24.12 16.58 -23.55
N LEU A 805 23.18 15.67 -23.85
CA LEU A 805 23.45 14.36 -24.46
C LEU A 805 24.32 14.44 -25.73
N PHE A 806 24.20 15.52 -26.50
CA PHE A 806 25.00 15.77 -27.72
C PHE A 806 26.52 15.89 -27.48
N MET A 807 26.97 16.08 -26.24
CA MET A 807 28.41 16.19 -25.92
C MET A 807 29.11 14.82 -25.76
N LEU A 808 28.37 13.72 -25.91
CA LEU A 808 28.78 12.33 -25.72
C LEU A 808 28.54 11.51 -27.00
N GLU A 809 29.37 10.49 -27.22
CA GLU A 809 29.42 9.68 -28.43
C GLU A 809 29.69 8.21 -28.04
N ASP A 810 29.23 7.26 -28.86
CA ASP A 810 29.30 5.83 -28.56
C ASP A 810 30.74 5.28 -28.45
N ASP A 811 30.93 4.33 -27.52
CA ASP A 811 32.21 3.71 -27.15
C ASP A 811 33.32 4.73 -26.74
N GLN A 812 32.99 6.00 -26.56
CA GLN A 812 34.00 7.06 -26.41
C GLN A 812 34.55 7.16 -24.98
N GLU A 813 35.87 7.11 -24.84
CA GLU A 813 36.56 7.54 -23.61
C GLU A 813 36.56 9.09 -23.57
N ARG A 814 35.75 9.68 -22.68
CA ARG A 814 35.78 11.13 -22.40
C ARG A 814 36.64 11.40 -21.18
N ARG A 815 37.40 12.49 -21.22
CA ARG A 815 38.05 13.05 -20.04
C ARG A 815 37.20 14.18 -19.47
N PHE A 816 37.09 14.22 -18.15
CA PHE A 816 36.45 15.29 -17.41
C PHE A 816 37.42 15.94 -16.42
N ARG A 817 37.12 17.20 -16.07
CA ARG A 817 37.82 17.99 -15.05
C ARG A 817 36.82 18.54 -14.05
N TYR A 818 36.80 17.97 -12.84
CA TYR A 818 36.08 18.56 -11.71
C TYR A 818 36.91 19.71 -11.12
N LYS A 819 36.29 20.87 -10.89
CA LYS A 819 36.90 22.07 -10.35
C LYS A 819 36.01 22.66 -9.24
N GLY A 820 36.44 22.48 -8.00
CA GLY A 820 35.86 23.10 -6.80
C GLY A 820 36.98 23.61 -5.88
N ALA A 821 36.61 24.11 -4.71
CA ALA A 821 37.57 24.47 -3.65
C ALA A 821 37.42 23.61 -2.39
N ASN A 822 36.21 23.11 -2.09
CA ASN A 822 36.00 22.22 -0.95
C ASN A 822 36.79 20.92 -1.12
N LYS A 823 37.48 20.51 -0.04
CA LYS A 823 38.03 19.17 0.09
C LYS A 823 36.88 18.20 0.39
N GLY A 824 36.95 16.99 -0.14
CA GLY A 824 35.91 15.98 0.01
C GLY A 824 36.24 14.72 -0.78
N ASP A 825 35.43 13.70 -0.60
CA ASP A 825 35.46 12.48 -1.40
C ASP A 825 34.23 12.53 -2.31
N LEU A 826 34.44 12.32 -3.61
CA LEU A 826 33.42 12.55 -4.63
C LEU A 826 32.88 11.23 -5.14
N THR A 827 31.56 11.14 -5.26
CA THR A 827 30.89 10.14 -6.09
C THR A 827 30.15 10.88 -7.19
N ILE A 828 30.44 10.59 -8.45
CA ILE A 828 29.78 11.18 -9.62
C ILE A 828 29.44 10.06 -10.59
N LYS A 829 28.16 9.92 -10.92
CA LYS A 829 27.62 8.91 -11.83
C LYS A 829 26.75 9.58 -12.88
N PHE A 830 26.89 9.16 -14.13
CA PHE A 830 25.97 9.47 -15.22
C PHE A 830 24.90 8.38 -15.28
N LEU A 831 23.63 8.77 -15.30
CA LEU A 831 22.47 7.89 -15.32
C LEU A 831 21.77 8.08 -16.68
N PHE A 832 21.82 7.07 -17.54
CA PHE A 832 21.22 7.10 -18.87
C PHE A 832 19.91 6.33 -18.87
N SER A 833 18.86 6.88 -19.49
CA SER A 833 17.55 6.23 -19.59
C SER A 833 16.80 6.63 -20.86
N ASN A 834 15.77 5.86 -21.19
CA ASN A 834 14.85 6.11 -22.30
C ASN A 834 13.42 6.05 -21.77
N TRP A 835 12.75 7.20 -21.65
CA TRP A 835 11.37 7.28 -21.16
C TRP A 835 10.35 7.54 -22.27
N GLY A 836 10.66 7.13 -23.50
CA GLY A 836 9.72 7.13 -24.61
C GLY A 836 9.32 8.52 -25.13
N SER A 837 10.05 9.59 -24.77
CA SER A 837 9.72 10.96 -25.22
C SER A 837 9.88 11.15 -26.73
N GLY A 838 10.51 10.19 -27.42
CA GLY A 838 10.65 10.13 -28.87
C GLY A 838 11.71 11.07 -29.45
N GLU A 839 12.28 11.99 -28.67
CA GLU A 839 13.24 12.99 -29.13
C GLU A 839 14.47 13.10 -28.20
N ARG A 840 15.68 13.19 -28.76
CA ARG A 840 16.94 13.36 -28.02
C ARG A 840 17.79 14.50 -28.56
N ALA A 841 18.56 15.16 -27.68
CA ALA A 841 19.53 16.16 -28.07
C ALA A 841 20.72 15.52 -28.83
N PHE A 842 21.07 16.05 -30.01
CA PHE A 842 22.09 15.46 -30.88
C PHE A 842 23.13 16.46 -31.42
N ASP A 843 22.84 17.76 -31.41
CA ASP A 843 23.75 18.83 -31.82
C ASP A 843 23.38 20.14 -31.09
N ALA A 844 24.31 21.10 -30.98
CA ALA A 844 24.02 22.40 -30.37
C ALA A 844 25.01 23.51 -30.79
N GLU A 845 24.51 24.74 -30.88
CA GLU A 845 25.30 25.95 -31.10
C GLU A 845 25.50 26.74 -29.81
N PHE A 846 26.75 27.14 -29.52
CA PHE A 846 27.07 27.91 -28.31
C PHE A 846 26.71 29.39 -28.48
N GLY A 847 25.74 29.86 -27.69
CA GLY A 847 25.21 31.21 -27.79
C GLY A 847 25.99 32.25 -26.99
N PHE A 848 25.88 32.19 -25.66
CA PHE A 848 26.17 33.37 -24.83
C PHE A 848 26.87 33.03 -23.51
N THR A 849 27.86 33.86 -23.16
CA THR A 849 28.53 33.83 -21.86
C THR A 849 28.01 34.90 -20.90
N GLY A 850 28.12 34.60 -19.61
CA GLY A 850 28.01 35.55 -18.51
C GLY A 850 29.15 36.58 -18.44
N GLY A 851 29.30 37.22 -17.28
CA GLY A 851 30.33 38.22 -17.02
C GLY A 851 29.93 39.25 -15.97
N GLN A 852 30.74 40.31 -15.84
CA GLN A 852 30.48 41.40 -14.90
C GLN A 852 29.19 42.14 -15.31
N PHE A 853 28.16 42.07 -14.47
CA PHE A 853 26.83 42.61 -14.74
C PHE A 853 26.79 44.12 -14.49
N ASP A 854 27.44 44.91 -15.34
CA ASP A 854 27.45 46.38 -15.28
C ASP A 854 26.71 47.02 -16.47
N GLY A 855 26.68 48.35 -16.55
CA GLY A 855 26.05 49.11 -17.65
C GLY A 855 26.68 48.91 -19.04
N SER A 856 27.58 47.93 -19.19
CA SER A 856 28.10 47.42 -20.47
C SER A 856 27.93 45.90 -20.63
N TYR A 857 27.13 45.22 -19.79
CA TYR A 857 26.86 43.79 -19.89
C TYR A 857 26.17 43.39 -21.21
N ASN A 858 25.31 44.27 -21.74
CA ASN A 858 24.65 44.11 -23.05
C ASN A 858 25.41 44.80 -24.19
N ASN A 859 26.69 45.14 -24.00
CA ASN A 859 27.53 45.73 -25.05
C ASN A 859 28.20 44.63 -25.89
N GLU A 860 27.75 44.49 -27.15
CA GLU A 860 28.31 43.58 -28.16
C GLU A 860 29.83 43.75 -28.39
N SER A 861 30.41 44.92 -28.06
CA SER A 861 31.87 45.13 -28.12
C SER A 861 32.64 44.45 -26.98
N ARG A 862 31.95 43.79 -26.04
CA ARG A 862 32.50 43.16 -24.84
C ARG A 862 32.09 41.69 -24.68
N TYR A 863 30.84 41.37 -25.00
CA TYR A 863 30.26 40.03 -24.88
C TYR A 863 29.41 39.72 -26.13
N VAL A 864 29.30 38.44 -26.50
CA VAL A 864 28.36 38.02 -27.57
C VAL A 864 26.93 38.19 -27.05
N ARG A 865 26.08 38.90 -27.82
CA ARG A 865 24.66 39.19 -27.48
C ARG A 865 23.70 39.02 -28.68
N SER A 866 24.22 38.65 -29.84
CA SER A 866 23.49 38.12 -31.00
C SER A 866 24.21 36.85 -31.47
N LEU A 867 23.47 35.76 -31.61
CA LEU A 867 23.89 34.48 -32.20
C LEU A 867 23.19 34.35 -33.55
N ASN A 868 23.96 33.97 -34.57
CA ASN A 868 23.45 33.65 -35.89
C ASN A 868 23.68 32.16 -36.14
N PHE A 869 22.61 31.37 -36.29
CA PHE A 869 22.66 29.91 -36.42
C PHE A 869 21.72 29.40 -37.52
N SER A 870 21.98 28.21 -38.05
CA SER A 870 21.11 27.51 -39.00
C SER A 870 20.71 26.17 -38.40
N VAL A 871 19.43 25.82 -38.46
CA VAL A 871 18.95 24.54 -37.93
C VAL A 871 19.41 23.38 -38.84
N PRO A 872 19.97 22.28 -38.30
CA PRO A 872 20.27 21.07 -39.07
C PRO A 872 19.03 20.44 -39.72
N SER A 873 19.22 19.67 -40.81
CA SER A 873 18.11 19.10 -41.59
C SER A 873 17.40 17.91 -40.96
N GLU A 874 17.94 17.36 -39.88
CA GLU A 874 17.42 16.20 -39.14
C GLU A 874 16.76 16.63 -37.82
N THR A 875 16.68 17.94 -37.56
CA THR A 875 16.11 18.51 -36.33
C THR A 875 14.59 18.53 -36.34
N THR A 876 14.00 18.13 -35.22
CA THR A 876 12.55 18.11 -34.96
C THR A 876 12.14 19.20 -33.97
N ARG A 877 12.87 19.35 -32.85
CA ARG A 877 12.68 20.37 -31.81
C ARG A 877 13.96 21.20 -31.58
N VAL A 878 13.81 22.47 -31.22
CA VAL A 878 14.92 23.41 -30.94
C VAL A 878 14.66 24.16 -29.64
N GLU A 879 15.62 24.12 -28.71
CA GLU A 879 15.49 24.77 -27.40
C GLU A 879 16.62 25.77 -27.14
N ILE A 880 16.33 26.80 -26.35
CA ILE A 880 17.36 27.55 -25.62
C ILE A 880 17.59 26.82 -24.30
N VAL A 881 18.85 26.52 -23.96
CA VAL A 881 19.23 25.87 -22.71
C VAL A 881 20.27 26.71 -21.99
N ALA A 882 19.97 27.06 -20.74
CA ALA A 882 20.75 28.01 -19.95
C ALA A 882 21.09 27.46 -18.55
N THR A 883 22.29 27.75 -18.07
CA THR A 883 22.74 27.45 -16.70
C THR A 883 23.30 28.73 -16.09
N ILE A 884 22.46 29.48 -15.38
CA ILE A 884 22.74 30.85 -14.96
C ILE A 884 22.75 30.99 -13.43
N THR A 885 23.77 31.68 -12.90
CA THR A 885 23.92 31.98 -11.47
C THR A 885 24.54 33.36 -11.25
N GLY A 886 23.97 34.14 -10.33
CA GLY A 886 24.48 35.45 -9.92
C GLY A 886 25.46 35.36 -8.75
N HIS A 887 26.59 36.05 -8.84
CA HIS A 887 27.67 36.00 -7.83
C HIS A 887 28.17 37.38 -7.41
N GLY A 888 28.44 37.52 -6.11
CA GLY A 888 29.02 38.71 -5.51
C GLY A 888 27.99 39.75 -5.07
N PHE A 889 28.41 40.51 -4.06
CA PHE A 889 27.61 41.43 -3.26
C PHE A 889 28.45 42.65 -2.81
N GLN A 890 27.84 43.63 -2.14
CA GLN A 890 28.48 44.88 -1.65
C GLN A 890 29.21 45.74 -2.72
N LYS A 891 28.92 45.50 -4.00
CA LYS A 891 29.52 46.24 -5.11
C LYS A 891 28.77 47.53 -5.45
N ASP A 892 27.48 47.60 -5.16
CA ASP A 892 26.52 48.66 -5.48
C ASP A 892 25.32 48.62 -4.51
N ASP A 893 24.42 49.61 -4.61
CA ASP A 893 23.25 49.74 -3.74
C ASP A 893 22.23 48.58 -3.84
N ALA A 894 22.24 47.79 -4.93
CA ALA A 894 21.29 46.70 -5.19
C ALA A 894 21.84 45.31 -4.83
N ASN A 895 23.10 45.21 -4.37
CA ASN A 895 23.79 43.94 -4.07
C ASN A 895 23.73 42.89 -5.20
N CYS A 896 23.64 43.35 -6.45
CA CYS A 896 23.82 42.47 -7.60
C CYS A 896 25.24 41.87 -7.60
N ALA A 897 25.46 40.65 -8.09
CA ALA A 897 24.51 39.80 -8.82
C ALA A 897 23.88 38.71 -7.94
N GLU A 898 24.39 38.45 -6.75
CA GLU A 898 23.96 37.34 -5.90
C GLU A 898 22.56 37.54 -5.29
N PHE A 899 22.26 38.77 -4.84
CA PHE A 899 21.04 39.10 -4.11
C PHE A 899 20.13 40.07 -4.89
N CYS A 900 20.05 39.93 -6.21
CA CYS A 900 19.20 40.78 -7.06
C CYS A 900 18.63 40.00 -8.25
N ASP A 901 17.38 40.30 -8.64
CA ASP A 901 16.71 39.66 -9.78
C ASP A 901 17.25 40.24 -11.09
N HIS A 902 18.32 39.62 -11.59
CA HIS A 902 18.78 39.82 -12.96
C HIS A 902 18.03 38.88 -13.91
N GLN A 903 17.50 39.45 -14.98
CA GLN A 903 16.51 38.82 -15.85
C GLN A 903 17.12 38.57 -17.24
N HIS A 904 16.93 37.38 -17.78
CA HIS A 904 17.65 36.87 -18.94
C HIS A 904 16.70 36.79 -20.14
N HIS A 905 16.66 37.85 -20.93
CA HIS A 905 15.72 37.99 -22.04
C HIS A 905 16.30 37.49 -23.35
N TYR A 906 15.52 36.68 -24.05
CA TYR A 906 15.84 36.08 -25.34
C TYR A 906 14.82 36.53 -26.39
N TYR A 907 15.30 37.02 -27.54
CA TYR A 907 14.43 37.50 -28.63
C TYR A 907 14.84 36.91 -29.98
N LEU A 908 13.87 36.40 -30.73
CA LEU A 908 14.04 35.93 -32.11
C LEU A 908 12.93 36.56 -32.97
N GLY A 909 13.29 37.53 -33.82
CA GLY A 909 12.32 38.29 -34.62
C GLY A 909 11.26 38.99 -33.75
N PRO A 910 9.96 38.65 -33.88
CA PRO A 910 8.89 39.18 -33.01
C PRO A 910 8.71 38.41 -31.70
N HIS A 911 9.37 37.25 -31.52
CA HIS A 911 9.18 36.38 -30.36
C HIS A 911 10.10 36.77 -29.19
N HIS A 912 9.65 36.49 -27.97
CA HIS A 912 10.33 36.86 -26.73
C HIS A 912 10.01 35.86 -25.60
N THR A 913 11.04 35.44 -24.86
CA THR A 913 10.92 34.73 -23.57
C THR A 913 11.98 35.25 -22.61
N TYR A 914 11.89 34.92 -21.32
CA TYR A 914 12.94 35.25 -20.34
C TYR A 914 12.95 34.32 -19.14
N GLU A 915 14.15 34.14 -18.58
CA GLU A 915 14.40 33.53 -17.28
C GLU A 915 14.57 34.64 -16.21
N TRP A 916 14.17 34.38 -14.97
CA TRP A 916 14.26 35.31 -13.83
C TRP A 916 14.30 34.54 -12.51
N HIS A 917 14.67 35.20 -11.40
CA HIS A 917 15.04 34.51 -10.16
C HIS A 917 14.33 35.10 -8.93
N PRO A 918 13.00 34.87 -8.76
CA PRO A 918 12.18 35.53 -7.75
C PRO A 918 12.63 35.33 -6.29
N ILE A 919 13.28 34.22 -5.96
CA ILE A 919 13.63 33.85 -4.57
C ILE A 919 14.54 34.88 -3.88
N VAL A 920 15.32 35.67 -4.64
CA VAL A 920 16.21 36.74 -4.12
C VAL A 920 15.52 37.78 -3.23
N TYR A 921 14.20 37.93 -3.38
CA TYR A 921 13.41 38.88 -2.57
C TYR A 921 12.98 38.29 -1.21
N SER A 922 13.20 36.99 -0.97
CA SER A 922 12.88 36.32 0.29
C SER A 922 14.12 36.09 1.15
N ASN A 923 14.02 36.46 2.43
CA ASN A 923 15.06 36.15 3.42
C ASN A 923 15.12 34.65 3.78
N THR A 924 14.04 33.90 3.53
CA THR A 924 13.96 32.43 3.65
C THR A 924 13.97 31.75 2.27
N GLY A 925 14.38 32.46 1.21
CA GLY A 925 14.20 32.01 -0.17
C GLY A 925 14.78 30.63 -0.52
N CYS A 926 15.86 30.22 0.15
CA CYS A 926 16.45 28.88 0.03
C CYS A 926 16.09 27.95 1.21
N GLU A 927 15.67 28.52 2.35
CA GLU A 927 15.13 27.75 3.49
C GLU A 927 13.78 27.11 3.13
N ASN A 928 12.99 27.76 2.28
CA ASN A 928 11.74 27.22 1.73
C ASN A 928 11.96 26.07 0.72
N GLU A 929 13.18 25.89 0.21
CA GLU A 929 13.50 24.97 -0.90
C GLU A 929 14.13 23.64 -0.42
N VAL A 930 14.09 23.36 0.89
CA VAL A 930 14.62 22.10 1.47
C VAL A 930 13.98 20.86 0.84
N ASN A 931 12.66 20.88 0.68
CA ASN A 931 11.89 19.82 0.03
C ASN A 931 12.25 19.65 -1.47
N ASN A 932 12.87 20.67 -2.08
CA ASN A 932 13.33 20.69 -3.47
C ASN A 932 14.85 20.42 -3.60
N GLY A 933 15.47 19.86 -2.56
CA GLY A 933 16.88 19.42 -2.56
C GLY A 933 17.89 20.38 -1.92
N VAL A 934 17.47 21.46 -1.25
CA VAL A 934 18.40 22.27 -0.44
C VAL A 934 18.77 21.52 0.84
N VAL A 935 20.06 21.23 1.03
CA VAL A 935 20.58 20.71 2.31
C VAL A 935 20.24 21.68 3.44
N ALA A 936 19.52 21.19 4.46
CA ALA A 936 19.06 22.00 5.58
C ALA A 936 20.20 22.40 6.54
N ASN A 937 19.93 23.37 7.43
CA ASN A 937 20.67 23.64 8.66
C ASN A 937 22.20 23.79 8.51
N GLN A 938 22.62 24.44 7.44
CA GLN A 938 24.04 24.64 7.16
C GLN A 938 24.65 25.71 8.09
N PHE A 939 25.97 25.69 8.26
CA PHE A 939 26.71 26.51 9.23
C PHE A 939 26.99 27.96 8.76
N GLY A 940 26.43 28.37 7.62
CA GLY A 940 26.55 29.71 7.06
C GLY A 940 25.21 30.23 6.56
N SER A 941 25.23 31.29 5.76
CA SER A 941 24.05 32.07 5.35
C SER A 941 23.12 31.36 4.34
N TRP A 942 22.88 30.06 4.49
CA TRP A 942 22.06 29.25 3.59
C TRP A 942 20.60 29.71 3.39
N PRO A 943 19.87 30.33 4.35
CA PRO A 943 18.44 30.62 4.18
C PRO A 943 18.05 31.62 3.08
N PHE A 944 18.88 32.64 2.84
CA PHE A 944 18.54 33.73 1.92
C PHE A 944 18.43 33.24 0.47
N GLY A 945 17.45 33.71 -0.30
CA GLY A 945 17.39 33.39 -1.73
C GLY A 945 18.55 34.03 -2.51
N ARG A 946 19.09 33.33 -3.52
CA ARG A 946 20.07 33.87 -4.48
C ARG A 946 19.56 33.79 -5.92
N ALA A 947 20.22 34.53 -6.79
CA ALA A 947 19.88 34.62 -8.20
C ALA A 947 20.31 33.37 -8.96
N GLY A 948 19.40 32.40 -9.11
CA GLY A 948 19.58 31.17 -9.90
C GLY A 948 20.24 30.01 -9.16
N TRP A 949 20.35 30.06 -7.83
CA TRP A 949 20.92 28.97 -7.02
C TRP A 949 20.53 29.06 -5.54
N CYS A 950 20.73 27.96 -4.82
CA CYS A 950 20.80 27.90 -3.37
C CYS A 950 22.08 27.18 -2.92
N ALA A 951 22.63 27.57 -1.78
CA ALA A 951 23.81 26.89 -1.23
C ALA A 951 23.44 25.47 -0.85
N GLY A 952 24.20 24.46 -1.28
CA GLY A 952 23.85 23.06 -1.04
C GLY A 952 22.70 22.54 -1.89
N GLN A 953 22.44 23.14 -3.05
CA GLN A 953 21.55 22.64 -4.10
C GLN A 953 22.35 22.50 -5.42
N ASP A 954 21.83 21.72 -6.35
CA ASP A 954 22.27 21.72 -7.73
C ASP A 954 21.86 23.00 -8.47
N VAL A 955 22.51 23.26 -9.62
CA VAL A 955 22.13 24.36 -10.51
C VAL A 955 21.37 23.77 -11.69
N LYS A 956 20.05 23.65 -11.53
CA LYS A 956 19.12 23.14 -12.55
C LYS A 956 19.21 23.97 -13.83
N GLN A 957 19.08 23.31 -14.98
CA GLN A 957 19.06 24.00 -16.27
C GLN A 957 17.69 24.64 -16.52
N TRP A 958 17.68 25.85 -17.07
CA TRP A 958 16.48 26.45 -17.63
C TRP A 958 16.42 26.13 -19.13
N SER A 959 15.33 25.51 -19.59
CA SER A 959 15.09 25.23 -21.01
C SER A 959 13.82 25.94 -21.52
N TYR A 960 13.79 26.24 -22.82
CA TYR A 960 12.61 26.82 -23.47
C TYR A 960 12.57 26.48 -24.96
N ASP A 961 11.46 25.88 -25.41
CA ASP A 961 11.21 25.51 -26.80
C ASP A 961 11.01 26.76 -27.71
N ILE A 962 11.86 26.87 -28.73
CA ILE A 962 11.82 27.90 -29.78
C ILE A 962 11.57 27.33 -31.19
N THR A 963 11.18 26.06 -31.30
CA THR A 963 10.83 25.35 -32.56
C THR A 963 9.84 26.15 -33.43
N SER A 964 8.86 26.79 -32.79
CA SER A 964 7.86 27.61 -33.48
C SER A 964 8.35 29.01 -33.91
N TRP A 965 9.58 29.40 -33.55
CA TRP A 965 10.18 30.70 -33.84
C TRP A 965 11.23 30.65 -34.94
N VAL A 966 11.89 29.49 -35.11
CA VAL A 966 13.00 29.28 -36.03
C VAL A 966 12.53 28.92 -37.45
N ASP A 967 13.30 29.36 -38.46
CA ASP A 967 13.17 28.82 -39.82
C ASP A 967 13.97 27.52 -39.94
N MET A 968 13.25 26.39 -39.97
CA MET A 968 13.76 25.04 -40.17
C MET A 968 14.37 24.79 -41.57
N ASN A 969 14.15 25.68 -42.55
CA ASN A 969 14.57 25.46 -43.95
C ASN A 969 16.07 25.81 -44.18
N GLY A 970 16.92 25.59 -43.17
CA GLY A 970 18.35 25.93 -43.20
C GLY A 970 18.65 27.41 -43.46
N GLN A 971 17.70 28.31 -43.17
CA GLN A 971 17.98 29.75 -43.16
C GLN A 971 18.70 30.15 -41.87
N ASN A 972 19.30 31.33 -41.89
CA ASN A 972 20.03 31.88 -40.75
C ASN A 972 19.06 32.59 -39.79
N ASN A 973 18.86 32.00 -38.62
CA ASN A 973 18.11 32.57 -37.50
C ASN A 973 19.01 33.50 -36.67
N GLU A 974 18.49 34.66 -36.25
CA GLU A 974 19.19 35.58 -35.35
C GLU A 974 18.49 35.59 -33.98
N LEU A 975 19.13 34.96 -32.99
CA LEU A 975 18.73 34.99 -31.59
C LEU A 975 19.54 36.05 -30.85
N THR A 976 18.87 36.93 -30.10
CA THR A 976 19.53 37.97 -29.29
C THR A 976 19.26 37.78 -27.80
N TYR A 977 20.26 38.08 -26.98
CA TYR A 977 20.24 37.87 -25.53
C TYR A 977 20.58 39.15 -24.77
N ARG A 978 19.84 39.44 -23.70
CA ARG A 978 20.06 40.61 -22.82
C ARG A 978 19.87 40.25 -21.35
N GLY A 979 20.85 40.58 -20.52
CA GLY A 979 20.68 40.61 -19.06
C GLY A 979 20.13 41.96 -18.61
N LEU A 980 18.92 41.99 -18.07
CA LEU A 980 18.24 43.18 -17.58
C LEU A 980 18.08 43.15 -16.05
N TYR A 981 17.68 44.26 -15.45
CA TYR A 981 17.28 44.35 -14.04
C TYR A 981 15.97 45.12 -13.97
N ASN A 982 14.93 44.52 -13.39
CA ASN A 982 13.56 45.05 -13.41
C ASN A 982 13.10 45.45 -14.83
N GLY A 983 13.37 44.59 -15.82
CA GLY A 983 13.02 44.79 -17.23
C GLY A 983 13.72 45.97 -17.91
N GLN A 984 14.83 46.49 -17.37
CA GLN A 984 15.59 47.63 -17.91
C GLN A 984 17.11 47.36 -17.96
N GLU A 985 17.82 48.15 -18.76
CA GLU A 985 19.30 48.13 -18.80
C GLU A 985 19.87 48.50 -17.42
N TYR A 986 20.65 47.59 -16.83
CA TYR A 986 21.14 47.76 -15.46
C TYR A 986 22.30 48.77 -15.38
N ASN A 987 22.01 49.94 -14.84
CA ASN A 987 23.00 50.98 -14.55
C ASN A 987 23.18 51.15 -13.03
N PRO A 988 24.27 50.63 -12.44
CA PRO A 988 24.45 50.55 -10.99
C PRO A 988 24.62 51.91 -10.32
N THR A 989 24.17 52.01 -9.06
CA THR A 989 24.39 53.19 -8.20
C THR A 989 25.22 52.83 -6.97
N GLY A 990 25.79 53.84 -6.30
CA GLY A 990 26.53 53.65 -5.04
C GLY A 990 27.85 52.89 -5.14
N GLU A 991 28.41 52.73 -6.36
CA GLU A 991 29.49 51.76 -6.61
C GLU A 991 30.68 51.83 -5.63
N SER A 992 30.94 50.68 -5.02
CA SER A 992 31.98 50.43 -4.03
C SER A 992 33.33 50.12 -4.69
N SER A 993 34.43 50.40 -3.97
CA SER A 993 35.77 49.90 -4.30
C SER A 993 36.04 48.49 -3.77
N LYS A 994 35.07 47.89 -3.08
CA LYS A 994 35.02 46.50 -2.62
C LYS A 994 33.86 45.77 -3.32
N GLY A 995 33.70 44.48 -3.02
CA GLY A 995 32.65 43.65 -3.59
C GLY A 995 32.95 43.20 -5.02
N GLY A 996 32.08 42.34 -5.53
CA GLY A 996 32.09 41.82 -6.90
C GLY A 996 30.65 41.74 -7.42
N ARG A 997 30.48 41.58 -8.73
CA ARG A 997 29.15 41.47 -9.38
C ARG A 997 29.30 40.78 -10.73
N ASN A 998 29.19 39.46 -10.74
CA ASN A 998 29.41 38.65 -11.93
C ASN A 998 28.30 37.61 -12.08
N ILE A 999 27.69 37.53 -13.26
CA ILE A 999 26.80 36.43 -13.62
C ILE A 999 27.66 35.35 -14.27
N ALA A 1000 27.61 34.12 -13.77
CA ALA A 1000 28.10 32.94 -14.49
C ALA A 1000 26.92 32.37 -15.28
N ALA A 1001 26.99 32.43 -16.61
CA ALA A 1001 25.98 31.93 -17.53
C ALA A 1001 26.68 31.16 -18.64
N GLU A 1002 26.21 29.95 -18.88
CA GLU A 1002 26.51 29.10 -20.04
C GLU A 1002 25.17 28.93 -20.77
N ILE A 1003 25.08 29.31 -22.04
CA ILE A 1003 23.80 29.34 -22.80
C ILE A 1003 24.01 28.78 -24.21
N TRP A 1004 23.23 27.77 -24.55
CA TRP A 1004 23.24 27.03 -25.81
C TRP A 1004 21.91 27.15 -26.55
N VAL A 1005 21.94 26.92 -27.86
CA VAL A 1005 20.77 26.53 -28.66
C VAL A 1005 20.94 25.05 -29.00
N VAL A 1006 20.09 24.19 -28.44
CA VAL A 1006 20.17 22.73 -28.57
C VAL A 1006 19.18 22.24 -29.63
N PHE A 1007 19.63 21.32 -30.46
CA PHE A 1007 18.84 20.68 -31.51
C PHE A 1007 18.52 19.24 -31.11
N TYR A 1008 17.24 18.89 -31.21
CA TYR A 1008 16.72 17.54 -30.95
C TYR A 1008 16.35 16.86 -32.27
N THR A 1009 16.46 15.54 -32.30
CA THR A 1009 16.02 14.68 -33.39
C THR A 1009 15.30 13.46 -32.81
N ASN A 1010 14.62 12.68 -33.64
CA ASN A 1010 13.97 11.46 -33.18
C ASN A 1010 14.98 10.51 -32.52
N SER A 1011 14.63 9.95 -31.37
CA SER A 1011 15.35 8.80 -30.80
C SER A 1011 15.26 7.59 -31.76
N THR A 1012 16.25 6.71 -31.71
CA THR A 1012 16.33 5.52 -32.59
C THR A 1012 15.86 4.24 -31.90
N ALA A 1013 14.93 4.36 -30.95
CA ALA A 1013 14.24 3.24 -30.30
C ALA A 1013 13.37 2.44 -31.31
#